data_AF-A0A914GJM5-F1
#
_entry.id   AF-A0A914GJM5-F1
#
_cell.length_a   1.000
_cell.length_b   1.000
_cell.length_c   1.000
_cell.angle_alpha   90.00
_cell.angle_beta   90.00
_cell.angle_gamma   90.00
#
_symmetry.space_group_name_H-M   'P 1'
#
loop_
_entity.id
_entity.type
_entity.pdbx_description
1 polymer ?
#
loop_
_entity_poly.entity_id
_entity_poly.type
_entity_poly.pdbx_seq_one_letter_code
_entity_poly.pdbx_strand_id
1 'polypeptide(L)'
;MKFKSKNGFSTAVFEVDPNLEATPSLDFCGRFLKLQTLNSPYLANYVEFTRLASDSSKIALTTEHPRGMPLSAVLPSLNQKEKYEITFHLLSALRYLHSEGVTVGHLLPQNIIVDVSSRSCSIKLIHYGSLYLFGRNIFDDIYNIFTLTPERIMKIRASQKASDLFALGILLVCIQMETDIHSEYTFSKYWQSLTSILLQLSDPFCDTSIGDKLDILFQNVYDSQNQSKDSTIHSAIRNLLKINPSQRPHLTTVLSLFDPKPKQPIISNDFPADIQLHLWKLCGKSIERNLIESKFIHVSASVVMLSYGHPISRFIIINDKDKKHVKTHYKIFIQPDDNFHEAGRAAKEYLDHKNILRYRSGCNEFERCRSAMTFTSQFERFVAFYEDVYHGRKALSADTPNSIRAKIWARRLIPKGLPNYLFYVSNNSLAKSCKHQLSLDLPRCHQYDESMTSAQIQSKVTALIEKILAVSPDSSAYWQGLDSLIAPFAILYANDLENGFGVVFEIIQRFTPEYFTRLSSHALEESLRTFSRLISYANSRLACFLRVNGLSPSTYAVPWLLTCYAHVFAFDKLFRIFDRMLDRDASYPLAIGISILEICAIDLMDAVRGDEAFKVLSNVSDIDITKLLTYSDRFNENIPATCYYRKHAEPPHRAPNLTVKYSEAEDNELLVPKIHPDDFYQYFGRNDAILVVCNGESTHPQIVSIPLNGFNESFENIVRKKQEDNKVIGIISNDEQLSIKTANELTDCSIDRVCVVDSSWLSFQWNHNL
;
A
#
# COMPACT_ATOMS: atom_id res chain seq x y z
N MET A 1 13.27 30.73 26.29
CA MET A 1 12.56 29.44 26.19
C MET A 1 12.90 28.81 24.84
N LYS A 2 13.85 27.88 24.77
CA LYS A 2 14.22 27.22 23.50
C LYS A 2 13.23 26.08 23.25
N PHE A 3 12.41 26.20 22.20
CA PHE A 3 11.50 25.15 21.74
C PHE A 3 12.30 23.89 21.40
N LYS A 4 12.27 22.86 22.26
CA LYS A 4 12.64 21.50 21.85
C LYS A 4 11.47 20.98 21.02
N SER A 5 11.68 20.66 19.73
CA SER A 5 10.64 20.02 18.92
C SER A 5 10.28 18.66 19.53
N LYS A 6 9.00 18.30 19.52
CA LYS A 6 8.55 16.94 19.83
C LYS A 6 8.69 16.07 18.57
N ASN A 7 8.71 14.74 18.75
CA ASN A 7 8.67 13.80 17.63
C ASN A 7 7.43 14.06 16.77
N GLY A 8 7.60 13.99 15.44
CA GLY A 8 6.53 14.29 14.52
C GLY A 8 6.81 14.00 13.05
N PHE A 9 6.18 14.76 12.16
CA PHE A 9 6.36 14.74 10.71
C PHE A 9 6.87 16.06 10.18
N SER A 10 7.50 16.03 9.02
CA SER A 10 7.84 17.19 8.21
C SER A 10 7.36 16.94 6.80
N THR A 11 6.62 17.87 6.22
CA THR A 11 6.19 17.80 4.83
C THR A 11 6.90 18.87 4.02
N ALA A 12 7.51 18.51 2.89
CA ALA A 12 8.10 19.44 1.93
C ALA A 12 7.32 19.35 0.60
N VAL A 13 7.04 20.50 -0.04
CA VAL A 13 6.28 20.52 -1.30
C VAL A 13 7.21 20.88 -2.45
N PHE A 14 7.17 20.05 -3.48
CA PHE A 14 7.98 20.14 -4.69
C PHE A 14 7.05 20.36 -5.87
N GLU A 15 7.37 21.33 -6.73
CA GLU A 15 6.74 21.47 -8.04
C GLU A 15 7.52 20.60 -9.02
N VAL A 16 6.89 19.63 -9.67
CA VAL A 16 7.52 18.74 -10.62
C VAL A 16 6.87 18.94 -11.98
N ASP A 17 7.68 19.18 -13.00
CA ASP A 17 7.20 19.22 -14.38
C ASP A 17 6.73 17.81 -14.74
N PRO A 18 5.44 17.62 -15.06
CA PRO A 18 4.88 16.30 -15.40
C PRO A 18 5.63 15.62 -16.55
N ASN A 19 6.21 16.41 -17.46
CA ASN A 19 6.96 15.90 -18.61
C ASN A 19 8.34 15.34 -18.21
N LEU A 20 8.90 15.77 -17.08
CA LEU A 20 10.19 15.28 -16.60
C LEU A 20 10.06 13.97 -15.80
N GLU A 21 8.96 13.73 -15.08
CA GLU A 21 8.74 12.46 -14.37
C GLU A 21 8.49 11.28 -15.31
N ALA A 22 7.86 11.51 -16.46
CA ALA A 22 7.66 10.49 -17.48
C ALA A 22 8.99 9.99 -18.09
N THR A 23 10.11 10.66 -17.81
CA THR A 23 11.43 10.21 -18.25
C THR A 23 11.88 9.01 -17.40
N PRO A 24 12.23 7.84 -18.01
CA PRO A 24 12.70 6.67 -17.25
C PRO A 24 13.91 6.95 -16.34
N SER A 25 14.70 7.98 -16.67
CA SER A 25 15.85 8.44 -15.88
C SER A 25 15.47 9.20 -14.59
N LEU A 26 14.20 9.50 -14.38
CA LEU A 26 13.67 10.29 -13.26
C LEU A 26 12.67 9.53 -12.38
N ASP A 27 12.43 8.23 -12.65
CA ASP A 27 11.51 7.31 -11.94
C ASP A 27 11.36 7.61 -10.43
N PHE A 28 10.49 8.57 -10.11
CA PHE A 28 10.40 9.17 -8.79
C PHE A 28 9.79 8.18 -7.80
N CYS A 29 8.70 7.52 -8.20
CA CYS A 29 8.00 6.51 -7.42
C CYS A 29 8.92 5.35 -7.03
N GLY A 30 9.65 4.77 -7.99
CA GLY A 30 10.59 3.68 -7.72
C GLY A 30 11.68 4.09 -6.72
N ARG A 31 12.27 5.26 -6.93
CA ARG A 31 13.28 5.83 -6.02
C ARG A 31 12.72 6.12 -4.64
N PHE A 32 11.50 6.65 -4.54
CA PHE A 32 10.86 6.92 -3.26
C PHE A 32 10.63 5.62 -2.47
N LEU A 33 10.12 4.57 -3.12
CA LEU A 33 9.95 3.25 -2.50
C LEU A 33 11.28 2.69 -1.96
N LYS A 34 12.40 2.89 -2.69
CA LYS A 34 13.73 2.54 -2.19
C LYS A 34 14.11 3.33 -0.93
N LEU A 35 13.83 4.63 -0.87
CA LEU A 35 14.13 5.44 0.33
C LEU A 35 13.32 4.99 1.55
N GLN A 36 12.09 4.50 1.37
CA GLN A 36 11.29 3.93 2.45
C GLN A 36 11.88 2.63 3.03
N THR A 37 12.78 1.93 2.31
CA THR A 37 13.48 0.73 2.83
C THR A 37 14.62 1.03 3.78
N LEU A 38 15.11 2.27 3.76
CA LEU A 38 16.29 2.64 4.50
C LEU A 38 15.96 2.67 5.99
N ASN A 39 16.62 1.82 6.76
CA ASN A 39 16.43 1.73 8.19
C ASN A 39 17.77 1.92 8.90
N SER A 40 17.94 3.10 9.47
CA SER A 40 19.12 3.45 10.25
C SER A 40 18.71 4.34 11.42
N PRO A 41 19.30 4.14 12.62
CA PRO A 41 19.01 4.99 13.77
C PRO A 41 19.39 6.46 13.54
N TYR A 42 20.22 6.75 12.54
CA TYR A 42 20.74 8.08 12.24
C TYR A 42 20.06 8.77 11.07
N LEU A 43 19.00 8.17 10.50
CA LEU A 43 18.26 8.71 9.37
C LEU A 43 16.80 8.97 9.76
N ALA A 44 16.22 10.05 9.24
CA ALA A 44 14.79 10.29 9.32
C ALA A 44 14.06 9.46 8.26
N ASN A 45 13.03 8.73 8.67
CA ASN A 45 12.32 7.86 7.74
C ASN A 45 11.55 8.66 6.68
N TYR A 46 11.63 8.23 5.42
CA TYR A 46 10.71 8.67 4.38
C TYR A 46 9.39 7.94 4.58
N VAL A 47 8.29 8.67 4.72
CA VAL A 47 7.02 8.10 5.15
C VAL A 47 6.05 7.95 3.99
N GLU A 48 5.74 9.05 3.32
CA GLU A 48 4.75 9.07 2.24
C GLU A 48 5.05 10.24 1.30
N PHE A 49 4.63 10.13 0.03
CA PHE A 49 4.42 11.31 -0.80
C PHE A 49 2.97 11.37 -1.28
N THR A 50 2.46 12.57 -1.49
CA THR A 50 1.08 12.82 -1.93
C THR A 50 1.10 13.87 -3.02
N ARG A 51 0.52 13.58 -4.18
CA ARG A 51 0.25 14.59 -5.20
C ARG A 51 -0.97 15.40 -4.80
N LEU A 52 -0.87 16.72 -4.90
CA LEU A 52 -1.90 17.63 -4.37
C LEU A 52 -3.07 17.69 -5.35
N ALA A 53 -4.30 17.48 -4.87
CA ALA A 53 -5.48 17.49 -5.73
C ALA A 53 -5.76 18.89 -6.31
N SER A 54 -5.41 19.93 -5.55
CA SER A 54 -5.49 21.33 -5.97
C SER A 54 -4.49 21.73 -7.06
N ASP A 55 -3.39 20.99 -7.22
CA ASP A 55 -2.35 21.26 -8.21
C ASP A 55 -1.53 19.99 -8.49
N SER A 56 -1.87 19.31 -9.59
CA SER A 56 -1.23 18.06 -9.99
C SER A 56 0.26 18.21 -10.32
N SER A 57 0.75 19.43 -10.55
CA SER A 57 2.18 19.69 -10.72
C SER A 57 2.94 19.66 -9.40
N LYS A 58 2.27 19.53 -8.24
CA LYS A 58 2.93 19.57 -6.93
C LYS A 58 2.84 18.25 -6.18
N ILE A 59 3.97 17.86 -5.60
CA ILE A 59 4.11 16.68 -4.75
C ILE A 59 4.53 17.12 -3.34
N ALA A 60 3.77 16.66 -2.34
CA ALA A 60 4.07 16.80 -0.93
C ALA A 60 4.78 15.54 -0.42
N LEU A 61 6.06 15.68 -0.05
CA LEU A 61 6.89 14.62 0.51
C LEU A 61 6.89 14.71 2.03
N THR A 62 6.45 13.66 2.70
CA THR A 62 6.39 13.57 4.17
C THR A 62 7.48 12.66 4.70
N THR A 63 8.28 13.20 5.62
CA THR A 63 9.34 12.48 6.33
C THR A 63 9.12 12.57 7.84
N GLU A 64 9.76 11.68 8.58
CA GLU A 64 9.87 11.80 10.03
C GLU A 64 10.50 13.15 10.42
N HIS A 65 9.94 13.81 11.43
CA HIS A 65 10.56 14.94 12.11
C HIS A 65 11.15 14.46 13.44
N PRO A 66 12.48 14.29 13.51
CA PRO A 66 13.14 13.94 14.77
C PRO A 66 12.98 15.04 15.82
N ARG A 67 12.83 14.62 17.08
CA ARG A 67 13.03 15.47 18.24
C ARG A 67 14.46 16.02 18.24
N GLY A 68 14.60 17.32 18.52
CA GLY A 68 15.91 17.94 18.71
C GLY A 68 15.99 19.37 18.19
N MET A 69 17.20 19.82 17.89
CA MET A 69 17.45 21.09 17.23
C MET A 69 18.43 20.89 16.06
N PRO A 70 18.35 21.70 14.99
CA PRO A 70 19.34 21.68 13.93
C PRO A 70 20.74 21.94 14.46
N LEU A 71 21.76 21.25 13.94
CA LEU A 71 23.15 21.34 14.40
C LEU A 71 23.63 22.80 14.46
N SER A 72 23.28 23.62 13.46
CA SER A 72 23.62 25.06 13.43
C SER A 72 23.22 25.83 14.70
N ALA A 73 22.13 25.44 15.35
CA ALA A 73 21.66 26.07 16.59
C ALA A 73 22.35 25.54 17.85
N VAL A 74 22.96 24.36 17.78
CA VAL A 74 23.59 23.67 18.93
C VAL A 74 25.11 23.81 18.93
N LEU A 75 25.73 24.09 17.77
CA LEU A 75 27.19 24.25 17.59
C LEU A 75 27.90 25.00 18.74
N PRO A 76 27.41 26.17 19.22
CA PRO A 76 28.08 26.94 20.28
C PRO A 76 28.04 26.30 21.68
N SER A 77 27.34 25.17 21.84
CA SER A 77 27.07 24.54 23.14
C SER A 77 27.55 23.10 23.24
N LEU A 78 28.23 22.59 22.21
CA LEU A 78 28.67 21.20 22.16
C LEU A 78 29.97 20.99 22.94
N ASN A 79 29.99 20.02 23.86
CA ASN A 79 31.22 19.58 24.50
C ASN A 79 31.99 18.57 23.61
N GLN A 80 33.26 18.29 23.95
CA GLN A 80 34.12 17.42 23.13
C GLN A 80 33.55 16.00 22.93
N LYS A 81 32.90 15.44 23.95
CA LYS A 81 32.26 14.12 23.86
C LYS A 81 31.11 14.15 22.85
N GLU A 82 30.28 15.19 22.88
CA GLU A 82 29.17 15.36 21.94
C GLU A 82 29.66 15.57 20.50
N LYS A 83 30.73 16.35 20.30
CA LYS A 83 31.38 16.51 18.99
C LYS A 83 31.81 15.15 18.43
N TYR A 84 32.47 14.34 19.24
CA TYR A 84 32.89 12.99 18.87
C TYR A 84 31.71 12.08 18.52
N GLU A 85 30.65 12.04 19.35
CA GLU A 85 29.45 11.24 19.11
C GLU A 85 28.74 11.67 17.81
N ILE A 86 28.57 12.97 17.57
CA ILE A 86 27.97 13.52 16.35
C ILE A 86 28.79 13.11 15.12
N THR A 87 30.12 13.25 15.16
CA THR A 87 30.99 12.85 14.04
C THR A 87 30.86 11.37 13.72
N PHE A 88 30.88 10.50 14.74
CA PHE A 88 30.71 9.07 14.55
C PHE A 88 29.36 8.71 13.91
N HIS A 89 28.28 9.33 14.40
CA HIS A 89 26.93 9.11 13.88
C HIS A 89 26.78 9.58 12.42
N LEU A 90 27.36 10.73 12.06
CA LEU A 90 27.37 11.24 10.68
C LEU A 90 28.13 10.31 9.72
N LEU A 91 29.31 9.85 10.13
CA LEU A 91 30.08 8.88 9.35
C LEU A 91 29.29 7.58 9.17
N SER A 92 28.65 7.09 10.23
CA SER A 92 27.83 5.87 10.19
C SER A 92 26.63 6.02 9.24
N ALA A 93 25.94 7.16 9.28
CA ALA A 93 24.82 7.49 8.41
C ALA A 93 25.25 7.52 6.94
N LEU A 94 26.34 8.23 6.62
CA LEU A 94 26.85 8.33 5.26
C LEU A 94 27.36 6.99 4.72
N ARG A 95 28.03 6.18 5.54
CA ARG A 95 28.47 4.83 5.15
C ARG A 95 27.27 3.98 4.72
N TYR A 96 26.20 3.99 5.53
CA TYR A 96 24.99 3.24 5.24
C TYR A 96 24.30 3.72 3.96
N LEU A 97 24.14 5.04 3.79
CA LEU A 97 23.57 5.59 2.55
C LEU A 97 24.40 5.20 1.32
N HIS A 98 25.74 5.31 1.41
CA HIS A 98 26.63 4.97 0.30
C HIS A 98 26.63 3.47 -0.03
N SER A 99 26.46 2.57 0.96
CA SER A 99 26.30 1.14 0.70
C SER A 99 24.97 0.82 0.01
N GLU A 100 23.93 1.59 0.31
CA GLU A 100 22.61 1.49 -0.34
C GLU A 100 22.53 2.23 -1.69
N GLY A 101 23.65 2.80 -2.15
CA GLY A 101 23.73 3.52 -3.43
C GLY A 101 23.09 4.91 -3.41
N VAL A 102 22.80 5.46 -2.23
CA VAL A 102 22.21 6.79 -2.03
C VAL A 102 23.31 7.79 -1.67
N THR A 103 23.32 8.92 -2.36
CA THR A 103 24.23 10.04 -2.10
C THR A 103 23.42 11.23 -1.59
N VAL A 104 23.94 11.92 -0.58
CA VAL A 104 23.22 13.01 0.08
C VAL A 104 23.24 14.25 -0.81
N GLY A 105 24.41 14.58 -1.34
CA GLY A 105 24.63 15.68 -2.25
C GLY A 105 24.56 17.08 -1.64
N HIS A 106 23.92 17.23 -0.48
CA HIS A 106 23.70 18.49 0.23
C HIS A 106 23.69 18.26 1.75
N LEU A 107 24.90 18.14 2.32
CA LEU A 107 25.11 17.95 3.75
C LEU A 107 25.32 19.31 4.42
N LEU A 108 24.27 19.85 5.05
CA LEU A 108 24.31 21.13 5.77
C LEU A 108 24.04 20.94 7.27
N PRO A 109 24.57 21.83 8.14
CA PRO A 109 24.26 21.82 9.56
C PRO A 109 22.74 21.86 9.87
N GLN A 110 21.96 22.60 9.07
CA GLN A 110 20.51 22.69 9.24
C GLN A 110 19.75 21.38 8.94
N ASN A 111 20.36 20.46 8.18
CA ASN A 111 19.76 19.16 7.82
C ASN A 111 20.11 18.05 8.82
N ILE A 112 20.83 18.38 9.91
CA ILE A 112 21.26 17.43 10.93
C ILE A 112 20.55 17.82 12.22
N ILE A 113 19.58 17.03 12.63
CA ILE A 113 18.86 17.26 13.88
C ILE A 113 19.59 16.53 15.00
N VAL A 114 19.99 17.27 16.02
CA VAL A 114 20.71 16.78 17.18
C VAL A 114 19.76 16.70 18.38
N ASP A 115 19.64 15.51 18.96
CA ASP A 115 18.99 15.31 20.25
C ASP A 115 20.03 15.15 21.34
N VAL A 116 20.17 16.20 22.15
CA VAL A 116 21.03 16.22 23.34
C VAL A 116 20.19 15.87 24.56
N SER A 117 20.34 14.64 25.02
CA SER A 117 19.77 14.15 26.29
C SER A 117 20.83 14.15 27.39
N SER A 118 20.42 14.10 28.66
CA SER A 118 21.36 14.09 29.80
C SER A 118 22.31 12.88 29.84
N ARG A 119 22.10 11.86 28.97
CA ARG A 119 22.86 10.60 28.97
C ARG A 119 23.51 10.24 27.62
N SER A 120 23.11 10.87 26.51
CA SER A 120 23.62 10.58 25.15
C SER A 120 23.28 11.70 24.16
N CYS A 121 24.15 11.93 23.19
CA CYS A 121 23.92 12.81 22.04
C CYS A 121 23.73 11.97 20.77
N SER A 122 22.57 12.08 20.12
CA SER A 122 22.29 11.37 18.87
C SER A 122 21.89 12.33 17.76
N ILE A 123 22.08 11.91 16.50
CA ILE A 123 21.65 12.69 15.34
C ILE A 123 20.65 11.93 14.47
N LYS A 124 19.79 12.68 13.79
CA LYS A 124 19.05 12.21 12.61
C LYS A 124 19.27 13.15 11.44
N LEU A 125 19.67 12.58 10.31
CA LEU A 125 19.81 13.30 9.05
C LEU A 125 18.43 13.40 8.37
N ILE A 126 18.03 14.62 8.02
CA ILE A 126 16.79 14.91 7.28
C ILE A 126 17.11 15.32 5.83
N HIS A 127 16.15 15.17 4.92
CA HIS A 127 16.24 15.57 3.52
C HIS A 127 17.37 14.91 2.69
N TYR A 128 17.97 13.83 3.18
CA TYR A 128 19.13 13.18 2.55
C TYR A 128 18.84 12.53 1.19
N GLY A 129 17.59 12.13 0.93
CA GLY A 129 17.19 11.46 -0.29
C GLY A 129 16.81 12.40 -1.44
N SER A 130 16.90 13.72 -1.23
CA SER A 130 16.42 14.71 -2.21
C SER A 130 17.18 14.61 -3.56
N LEU A 131 18.51 14.51 -3.53
CA LEU A 131 19.31 14.32 -4.75
C LEU A 131 18.96 12.99 -5.45
N TYR A 132 18.74 11.94 -4.66
CA TYR A 132 18.39 10.62 -5.16
C TYR A 132 17.05 10.62 -5.88
N LEU A 133 16.03 11.27 -5.32
CA LEU A 133 14.69 11.39 -5.93
C LEU A 133 14.72 12.17 -7.25
N PHE A 134 15.21 13.40 -7.23
CA PHE A 134 15.06 14.35 -8.34
C PHE A 134 16.21 14.34 -9.35
N GLY A 135 17.31 13.65 -9.06
CA GLY A 135 18.46 13.55 -9.97
C GLY A 135 19.29 14.83 -10.09
N ARG A 136 20.44 14.71 -10.77
CA ARG A 136 21.51 15.72 -10.82
C ARG A 136 21.13 17.01 -11.54
N ASN A 137 20.44 16.90 -12.68
CA ASN A 137 20.14 18.04 -13.55
C ASN A 137 19.22 19.08 -12.91
N ILE A 138 18.39 18.66 -11.95
CA ILE A 138 17.52 19.55 -11.18
C ILE A 138 18.29 20.11 -9.95
N PHE A 139 19.17 19.29 -9.37
CA PHE A 139 19.90 19.64 -8.14
C PHE A 139 21.08 20.61 -8.34
N ASP A 140 21.77 20.57 -9.48
CA ASP A 140 22.93 21.44 -9.71
C ASP A 140 22.51 22.92 -9.92
N ASP A 141 21.26 23.19 -10.30
CA ASP A 141 20.72 24.55 -10.55
C ASP A 141 20.01 25.18 -9.32
N ILE A 142 19.62 24.39 -8.32
CA ILE A 142 18.74 24.82 -7.21
C ILE A 142 19.50 25.30 -5.96
N TYR A 143 20.75 24.88 -5.75
CA TYR A 143 21.39 24.98 -4.43
C TYR A 143 22.55 25.97 -4.32
N ASN A 144 22.66 26.48 -3.09
CA ASN A 144 23.51 27.57 -2.67
C ASN A 144 25.01 27.29 -2.94
N ILE A 145 25.76 28.32 -3.33
CA ILE A 145 27.19 28.24 -3.66
C ILE A 145 27.98 27.51 -2.56
N PHE A 146 27.54 27.62 -1.30
CA PHE A 146 28.15 27.00 -0.12
C PHE A 146 28.10 25.47 -0.07
N THR A 147 27.39 24.79 -0.98
CA THR A 147 27.34 23.32 -1.08
C THR A 147 28.10 22.76 -2.27
N LEU A 148 28.74 23.62 -3.06
CA LEU A 148 29.53 23.23 -4.22
C LEU A 148 30.90 22.72 -3.78
N THR A 149 31.18 21.45 -4.06
CA THR A 149 32.50 20.85 -3.88
C THR A 149 33.44 21.26 -5.01
N PRO A 150 34.77 21.22 -4.83
CA PRO A 150 35.74 21.66 -5.85
C PRO A 150 35.48 21.05 -7.23
N GLU A 151 35.21 19.75 -7.29
CA GLU A 151 34.89 19.04 -8.52
C GLU A 151 33.58 19.50 -9.20
N ARG A 152 32.58 19.93 -8.43
CA ARG A 152 31.31 20.45 -8.99
C ARG A 152 31.52 21.83 -9.60
N ILE A 153 32.32 22.67 -8.95
CA ILE A 153 32.68 24.00 -9.46
C ILE A 153 33.49 23.87 -10.74
N MET A 154 34.49 22.99 -10.74
CA MET A 154 35.36 22.75 -11.90
C MET A 154 34.70 21.92 -13.00
N LYS A 155 33.44 21.48 -12.80
CA LYS A 155 32.70 20.57 -13.70
C LYS A 155 33.49 19.29 -14.03
N ILE A 156 34.34 18.85 -13.11
CA ILE A 156 35.13 17.62 -13.24
C ILE A 156 34.20 16.45 -12.94
N ARG A 157 34.23 15.42 -13.80
CA ARG A 157 33.51 14.17 -13.53
C ARG A 157 34.12 13.49 -12.31
N ALA A 158 33.39 13.52 -11.21
CA ALA A 158 33.76 12.87 -9.96
C ALA A 158 32.59 12.08 -9.38
N SER A 159 32.96 11.09 -8.55
CA SER A 159 32.00 10.30 -7.78
C SER A 159 31.26 11.19 -6.79
N GLN A 160 29.93 11.12 -6.80
CA GLN A 160 29.08 11.85 -5.85
C GLN A 160 29.39 11.47 -4.39
N LYS A 161 29.82 10.23 -4.14
CA LYS A 161 30.27 9.79 -2.81
C LYS A 161 31.48 10.58 -2.33
N ALA A 162 32.41 10.91 -3.23
CA ALA A 162 33.57 11.72 -2.89
C ALA A 162 33.18 13.17 -2.59
N SER A 163 32.12 13.70 -3.23
CA SER A 163 31.58 15.02 -2.90
C SER A 163 30.97 15.06 -1.49
N ASP A 164 30.22 14.02 -1.10
CA ASP A 164 29.69 13.90 0.26
C ASP A 164 30.81 13.88 1.32
N LEU A 165 31.94 13.24 1.02
CA LEU A 165 33.11 13.20 1.91
C LEU A 165 33.72 14.60 2.11
N PHE A 166 33.84 15.39 1.05
CA PHE A 166 34.35 16.76 1.16
C PHE A 166 33.40 17.65 1.96
N ALA A 167 32.09 17.55 1.69
CA ALA A 167 31.07 18.26 2.45
C ALA A 167 31.08 17.88 3.94
N LEU A 168 31.31 16.59 4.25
CA LEU A 168 31.53 16.14 5.62
C LEU A 168 32.77 16.80 6.24
N GLY A 169 33.89 16.91 5.50
CA GLY A 169 35.08 17.60 5.98
C GLY A 169 34.80 19.05 6.39
N ILE A 170 34.04 19.80 5.57
CA ILE A 170 33.64 21.18 5.88
C ILE A 170 32.74 21.21 7.12
N LEU A 171 31.79 20.29 7.22
CA LEU A 171 30.90 20.18 8.37
C LEU A 171 31.67 19.88 9.67
N LEU A 172 32.68 19.03 9.63
CA LEU A 172 33.53 18.75 10.79
C LEU A 172 34.33 19.98 11.22
N VAL A 173 34.73 20.85 10.29
CA VAL A 173 35.31 22.15 10.61
C VAL A 173 34.28 23.03 11.34
N CYS A 174 33.02 23.08 10.89
CA CYS A 174 31.95 23.81 11.60
C CYS A 174 31.80 23.31 13.05
N ILE A 175 31.82 21.99 13.25
CA ILE A 175 31.71 21.35 14.56
C ILE A 175 32.90 21.72 15.46
N GLN A 176 34.11 21.74 14.92
CA GLN A 176 35.29 22.08 15.70
C GLN A 176 35.33 23.57 16.07
N MET A 177 34.96 24.45 15.13
CA MET A 177 34.93 25.90 15.33
C MET A 177 33.72 26.37 16.14
N GLU A 178 32.74 25.50 16.42
CA GLU A 178 31.50 25.84 17.15
C GLU A 178 30.67 26.95 16.47
N THR A 179 30.89 27.18 15.19
CA THR A 179 30.27 28.24 14.39
C THR A 179 29.70 27.69 13.09
N ASP A 180 28.50 28.13 12.72
CA ASP A 180 27.97 27.86 11.39
C ASP A 180 28.62 28.78 10.37
N ILE A 181 29.58 28.24 9.65
CA ILE A 181 30.36 28.95 8.62
C ILE A 181 29.48 29.43 7.46
N HIS A 182 28.26 28.90 7.32
CA HIS A 182 27.26 29.35 6.34
C HIS A 182 26.53 30.64 6.76
N SER A 183 26.68 31.08 8.01
CA SER A 183 25.93 32.21 8.59
C SER A 183 26.76 33.49 8.81
N GLU A 184 28.09 33.43 8.70
CA GLU A 184 28.99 34.56 9.01
C GLU A 184 29.79 35.12 7.81
N TYR A 185 30.10 36.41 7.92
CA TYR A 185 30.97 37.21 7.02
C TYR A 185 32.37 36.60 6.80
N THR A 186 32.82 35.72 7.70
CA THR A 186 34.14 35.09 7.75
C THR A 186 34.40 34.20 6.52
N PHE A 187 33.35 33.62 5.91
CA PHE A 187 33.48 32.78 4.72
C PHE A 187 33.50 33.56 3.39
N SER A 188 33.13 34.86 3.38
CA SER A 188 33.30 35.71 2.18
C SER A 188 34.78 35.86 1.82
N LYS A 189 35.68 35.96 2.82
CA LYS A 189 37.13 35.97 2.60
C LYS A 189 37.65 34.61 2.15
N TYR A 190 37.14 33.52 2.73
CA TYR A 190 37.46 32.17 2.29
C TYR A 190 37.02 31.92 0.85
N TRP A 191 35.81 32.32 0.47
CA TRP A 191 35.29 32.18 -0.89
C TRP A 191 36.02 33.10 -1.85
N GLN A 192 36.33 34.35 -1.47
CA GLN A 192 37.17 35.21 -2.30
C GLN A 192 38.53 34.57 -2.57
N SER A 193 39.16 33.95 -1.57
CA SER A 193 40.39 33.18 -1.74
C SER A 193 40.18 31.96 -2.64
N LEU A 194 39.17 31.12 -2.37
CA LEU A 194 38.88 29.91 -3.15
C LEU A 194 38.53 30.27 -4.60
N THR A 195 37.68 31.27 -4.85
CA THR A 195 37.30 31.78 -6.16
C THR A 195 38.48 32.42 -6.88
N SER A 196 39.34 33.20 -6.19
CA SER A 196 40.53 33.77 -6.81
C SER A 196 41.53 32.70 -7.29
N ILE A 197 41.61 31.57 -6.56
CA ILE A 197 42.48 30.45 -6.87
C ILE A 197 41.84 29.54 -7.93
N LEU A 198 40.53 29.31 -7.86
CA LEU A 198 39.77 28.57 -8.87
C LEU A 198 39.73 29.29 -10.22
N LEU A 199 39.76 30.63 -10.23
CA LEU A 199 39.95 31.46 -11.44
C LEU A 199 41.36 31.35 -12.03
N GLN A 200 42.37 30.96 -11.24
CA GLN A 200 43.71 30.62 -11.73
C GLN A 200 43.79 29.18 -12.26
N LEU A 201 42.86 28.30 -11.85
CA LEU A 201 42.76 26.89 -12.25
C LEU A 201 41.98 26.65 -13.56
N SER A 202 41.39 27.68 -14.17
CA SER A 202 40.81 27.59 -15.52
C SER A 202 41.86 27.52 -16.64
N ASP A 203 43.15 27.47 -16.29
CA ASP A 203 44.26 27.25 -17.22
C ASP A 203 44.46 25.73 -17.46
N PRO A 204 44.32 25.22 -18.71
CA PRO A 204 44.42 23.79 -19.03
C PRO A 204 45.78 23.15 -18.74
N PHE A 205 46.81 23.95 -18.43
CA PHE A 205 48.19 23.51 -18.19
C PHE A 205 48.61 23.49 -16.72
N CYS A 206 47.66 23.68 -15.79
CA CYS A 206 47.96 23.72 -14.37
C CYS A 206 48.35 22.34 -13.82
N ASP A 207 49.65 22.17 -13.53
CA ASP A 207 50.25 20.98 -12.90
C ASP A 207 49.61 20.63 -11.54
N THR A 208 49.61 19.33 -11.23
CA THR A 208 49.17 18.68 -9.98
C THR A 208 49.70 19.31 -8.68
N SER A 209 50.74 20.15 -8.75
CA SER A 209 51.36 20.84 -7.61
C SER A 209 50.49 21.92 -6.93
N ILE A 210 49.43 22.41 -7.56
CA ILE A 210 48.56 23.46 -6.99
C ILE A 210 47.50 22.88 -6.04
N GLY A 211 47.02 21.66 -6.29
CA GLY A 211 46.17 20.93 -5.35
C GLY A 211 46.85 20.72 -4.00
N ASP A 212 48.13 20.35 -4.01
CA ASP A 212 48.94 20.17 -2.80
C ASP A 212 49.19 21.50 -2.05
N LYS A 213 49.42 22.60 -2.78
CA LYS A 213 49.57 23.95 -2.19
C LYS A 213 48.27 24.45 -1.54
N LEU A 214 47.13 24.11 -2.11
CA LEU A 214 45.83 24.48 -1.58
C LEU A 214 45.42 23.64 -0.38
N ASP A 215 45.74 22.35 -0.39
CA ASP A 215 45.67 21.48 0.79
C ASP A 215 46.50 22.10 1.94
N ILE A 216 47.72 22.57 1.67
CA ILE A 216 48.58 23.24 2.66
C ILE A 216 47.95 24.54 3.16
N LEU A 217 47.37 25.38 2.28
CA LEU A 217 46.68 26.61 2.67
C LEU A 217 45.48 26.36 3.59
N PHE A 218 44.66 25.37 3.25
CA PHE A 218 43.53 24.95 4.09
C PHE A 218 43.98 24.45 5.45
N GLN A 219 45.01 23.60 5.47
CA GLN A 219 45.57 23.09 6.72
C GLN A 219 46.17 24.21 7.56
N ASN A 220 46.87 25.17 6.97
CA ASN A 220 47.44 26.31 7.70
C ASN A 220 46.36 27.24 8.29
N VAL A 221 45.28 27.51 7.56
CA VAL A 221 44.15 28.31 8.07
C VAL A 221 43.49 27.61 9.26
N TYR A 222 43.26 26.29 9.14
CA TYR A 222 42.67 25.50 10.22
C TYR A 222 43.60 25.32 11.43
N ASP A 223 44.89 25.05 11.21
CA ASP A 223 45.91 24.86 12.24
C ASP A 223 46.21 26.16 13.00
N SER A 224 46.08 27.33 12.35
CA SER A 224 46.32 28.64 12.99
C SER A 224 45.25 29.05 14.00
N GLN A 225 44.05 28.49 13.93
CA GLN A 225 42.90 28.87 14.78
C GLN A 225 42.57 27.87 15.90
N ASN A 226 43.20 26.70 15.95
CA ASN A 226 42.84 25.63 16.89
C ASN A 226 43.99 25.25 17.84
N GLN A 227 43.93 25.74 19.10
CA GLN A 227 44.90 25.39 20.15
C GLN A 227 44.52 24.15 20.99
N SER A 228 43.29 23.60 20.85
CA SER A 228 42.86 22.39 21.58
C SER A 228 42.67 21.21 20.62
N LYS A 229 43.48 20.15 20.81
CA LYS A 229 43.57 19.00 19.92
C LYS A 229 42.70 17.85 20.40
N ASP A 230 41.57 17.60 19.75
CA ASP A 230 41.07 16.24 19.59
C ASP A 230 41.77 15.64 18.36
N SER A 231 42.76 14.75 18.58
CA SER A 231 43.62 14.23 17.52
C SER A 231 42.85 13.46 16.44
N THR A 232 41.70 12.90 16.81
CA THR A 232 40.93 11.99 15.95
C THR A 232 40.09 12.73 14.93
N ILE A 233 39.27 13.70 15.38
CA ILE A 233 38.46 14.56 14.49
C ILE A 233 39.37 15.37 13.57
N HIS A 234 40.50 15.85 14.10
CA HIS A 234 41.51 16.57 13.34
C HIS A 234 42.12 15.71 12.21
N SER A 235 42.44 14.43 12.49
CA SER A 235 42.91 13.49 11.46
C SER A 235 41.84 13.22 10.40
N ALA A 236 40.57 13.08 10.81
CA ALA A 236 39.45 12.90 9.89
C ALA A 236 39.31 14.09 8.92
N ILE A 237 39.35 15.34 9.42
CA ILE A 237 39.28 16.56 8.61
C ILE A 237 40.40 16.59 7.56
N ARG A 238 41.64 16.28 7.97
CA ARG A 238 42.81 16.22 7.09
C ARG A 238 42.66 15.25 5.92
N ASN A 239 42.03 14.12 6.17
CA ASN A 239 41.84 13.10 5.15
C ASN A 239 40.65 13.44 4.22
N LEU A 240 39.63 14.14 4.71
CA LEU A 240 38.42 14.47 3.95
C LEU A 240 38.56 15.71 3.06
N LEU A 241 39.26 16.75 3.52
CA LEU A 241 39.45 18.01 2.80
C LEU A 241 40.60 17.94 1.79
N LYS A 242 40.53 16.98 0.87
CA LYS A 242 41.43 16.85 -0.29
C LYS A 242 40.77 17.42 -1.53
N ILE A 243 41.47 18.28 -2.27
CA ILE A 243 40.93 18.86 -3.50
C ILE A 243 40.68 17.80 -4.57
N ASN A 244 41.62 16.88 -4.76
CA ASN A 244 41.44 15.79 -5.70
C ASN A 244 40.49 14.72 -5.10
N PRO A 245 39.32 14.44 -5.73
CA PRO A 245 38.38 13.45 -5.22
C PRO A 245 38.96 12.04 -5.08
N SER A 246 39.95 11.66 -5.91
CA SER A 246 40.56 10.33 -5.86
C SER A 246 41.49 10.11 -4.67
N GLN A 247 41.96 11.20 -4.03
CA GLN A 247 42.81 11.14 -2.85
C GLN A 247 42.01 11.07 -1.54
N ARG A 248 40.69 11.24 -1.59
CA ARG A 248 39.82 11.12 -0.41
C ARG A 248 39.69 9.65 -0.01
N PRO A 249 39.80 9.31 1.28
CA PRO A 249 39.74 7.92 1.75
C PRO A 249 38.34 7.34 1.60
N HIS A 250 38.24 6.00 1.67
CA HIS A 250 36.94 5.37 1.85
C HIS A 250 36.36 5.67 3.23
N LEU A 251 35.04 5.81 3.33
CA LEU A 251 34.34 6.18 4.58
C LEU A 251 34.65 5.19 5.73
N THR A 252 34.85 3.91 5.41
CA THR A 252 35.27 2.86 6.34
C THR A 252 36.61 3.17 7.03
N THR A 253 37.58 3.72 6.28
CA THR A 253 38.91 4.08 6.79
C THR A 253 38.85 5.27 7.73
N VAL A 254 37.95 6.22 7.48
CA VAL A 254 37.73 7.35 8.39
C VAL A 254 37.00 6.89 9.65
N LEU A 255 36.01 6.00 9.50
CA LEU A 255 35.26 5.42 10.62
C LEU A 255 36.16 4.61 11.57
N SER A 256 37.20 3.93 11.07
CA SER A 256 38.13 3.18 11.91
C SER A 256 39.00 4.06 12.83
N LEU A 257 39.02 5.38 12.61
CA LEU A 257 39.65 6.31 13.54
C LEU A 257 38.85 6.48 14.83
N PHE A 258 37.56 6.08 14.82
CA PHE A 258 36.66 6.22 15.94
C PHE A 258 36.38 4.87 16.60
N ASP A 259 36.34 4.84 17.93
CA ASP A 259 36.05 3.62 18.71
C ASP A 259 34.60 3.17 18.48
N PRO A 260 34.36 1.86 18.26
CA PRO A 260 33.03 1.34 18.03
C PRO A 260 32.27 1.24 19.36
N LYS A 261 31.80 2.37 19.93
CA LYS A 261 31.01 2.34 21.18
C LYS A 261 30.21 3.60 21.59
N PRO A 262 29.54 4.37 20.72
CA PRO A 262 28.38 5.12 21.20
C PRO A 262 27.26 4.12 21.53
N LYS A 263 26.62 4.30 22.68
CA LYS A 263 25.40 3.52 23.01
C LYS A 263 24.41 3.72 21.87
N GLN A 264 23.86 2.63 21.34
CA GLN A 264 22.74 2.74 20.41
C GLN A 264 21.66 3.63 21.04
N PRO A 265 21.08 4.58 20.29
CA PRO A 265 20.02 5.40 20.82
C PRO A 265 18.91 4.50 21.37
N ILE A 266 18.40 4.84 22.55
CA ILE A 266 17.29 4.12 23.17
C ILE A 266 16.13 4.19 22.17
N ILE A 267 15.72 3.03 21.63
CA ILE A 267 14.57 2.93 20.74
C ILE A 267 13.37 3.47 21.53
N SER A 268 12.77 4.57 21.07
CA SER A 268 11.57 5.11 21.72
C SER A 268 10.45 4.06 21.64
N ASN A 269 9.68 3.91 22.71
CA ASN A 269 8.48 3.07 22.74
C ASN A 269 7.30 3.64 21.91
N ASP A 270 7.55 4.64 21.07
CA ASP A 270 6.57 5.27 20.19
C ASP A 270 6.36 4.42 18.93
N PHE A 271 5.18 4.52 18.31
CA PHE A 271 4.91 3.82 17.05
C PHE A 271 5.86 4.29 15.94
N PRO A 272 6.18 3.43 14.94
CA PRO A 272 6.78 3.85 13.68
C PRO A 272 6.11 5.08 13.03
N ALA A 273 6.90 5.89 12.33
CA ALA A 273 6.45 7.17 11.75
C ALA A 273 5.30 7.00 10.74
N ASP A 274 5.34 5.97 9.89
CA ASP A 274 4.25 5.61 8.97
C ASP A 274 2.92 5.32 9.67
N ILE A 275 2.98 4.63 10.80
CA ILE A 275 1.81 4.33 11.63
C ILE A 275 1.27 5.62 12.25
N GLN A 276 2.16 6.44 12.80
CA GLN A 276 1.77 7.71 13.41
C GLN A 276 1.09 8.64 12.39
N LEU A 277 1.55 8.69 11.13
CA LEU A 277 0.96 9.54 10.09
C LEU A 277 -0.42 9.03 9.69
N HIS A 278 -0.58 7.71 9.58
CA HIS A 278 -1.86 7.09 9.29
C HIS A 278 -2.90 7.37 10.38
N LEU A 279 -2.50 7.19 11.64
CA LEU A 279 -3.36 7.49 12.80
C LEU A 279 -3.74 8.98 12.84
N TRP A 280 -2.82 9.87 12.46
CA TRP A 280 -3.08 11.29 12.35
C TRP A 280 -4.13 11.60 11.26
N LYS A 281 -4.05 10.95 10.09
CA LYS A 281 -5.06 11.06 9.02
C LYS A 281 -6.43 10.53 9.45
N LEU A 282 -6.47 9.42 10.19
CA LEU A 282 -7.70 8.87 10.76
C LEU A 282 -8.43 9.84 11.68
N CYS A 283 -7.71 10.78 12.29
CA CYS A 283 -8.30 11.86 13.08
C CYS A 283 -9.02 12.93 12.22
N GLY A 284 -9.22 12.68 10.91
CA GLY A 284 -9.87 13.58 9.96
C GLY A 284 -8.96 14.67 9.42
N LYS A 285 -7.66 14.59 9.72
CA LYS A 285 -6.65 15.56 9.28
C LYS A 285 -6.11 15.19 7.89
N SER A 286 -5.67 16.19 7.13
CA SER A 286 -5.10 16.01 5.79
C SER A 286 -3.92 16.94 5.60
N ILE A 287 -2.88 16.45 4.92
CA ILE A 287 -1.71 17.24 4.53
C ILE A 287 -2.17 18.44 3.69
N GLU A 288 -3.02 18.20 2.70
CA GLU A 288 -3.51 19.25 1.80
C GLU A 288 -4.37 20.29 2.51
N ARG A 289 -5.30 19.86 3.37
CA ARG A 289 -6.11 20.80 4.18
C ARG A 289 -5.23 21.69 5.05
N ASN A 290 -4.20 21.11 5.69
CA ASN A 290 -3.26 21.89 6.49
C ASN A 290 -2.42 22.86 5.65
N LEU A 291 -2.03 22.46 4.43
CA LEU A 291 -1.32 23.34 3.50
C LEU A 291 -2.22 24.51 3.05
N ILE A 292 -3.52 24.28 2.86
CA ILE A 292 -4.51 25.31 2.53
C ILE A 292 -4.77 26.24 3.73
N GLU A 293 -5.06 25.68 4.91
CA GLU A 293 -5.33 26.44 6.15
C GLU A 293 -4.14 27.33 6.53
N SER A 294 -2.92 26.81 6.35
CA SER A 294 -1.69 27.56 6.60
C SER A 294 -1.32 28.56 5.49
N LYS A 295 -2.22 28.75 4.51
CA LYS A 295 -2.08 29.62 3.33
C LYS A 295 -0.82 29.35 2.52
N PHE A 296 -0.34 28.11 2.52
CA PHE A 296 0.83 27.72 1.73
C PHE A 296 0.46 27.33 0.30
N ILE A 297 -0.73 26.78 0.13
CA ILE A 297 -1.35 26.51 -1.16
C ILE A 297 -2.68 27.24 -1.17
N HIS A 298 -2.90 28.05 -2.21
CA HIS A 298 -4.20 28.68 -2.42
C HIS A 298 -5.06 27.76 -3.29
N VAL A 299 -6.31 27.54 -2.89
CA VAL A 299 -7.35 27.01 -3.79
C VAL A 299 -7.46 28.02 -4.93
N SER A 300 -7.12 27.62 -6.15
CA SER A 300 -6.89 28.56 -7.25
C SER A 300 -8.17 29.31 -7.63
N ALA A 301 -8.16 30.62 -7.35
CA ALA A 301 -8.43 31.58 -8.40
C ALA A 301 -7.09 32.27 -8.73
N SER A 302 -6.84 32.42 -10.03
CA SER A 302 -5.63 32.85 -10.71
C SER A 302 -4.73 33.89 -9.99
N VAL A 303 -3.42 33.67 -10.12
CA VAL A 303 -2.30 34.65 -10.09
C VAL A 303 -2.43 35.85 -9.13
N VAL A 304 -1.68 35.86 -8.01
CA VAL A 304 -1.15 37.10 -7.40
C VAL A 304 0.16 36.83 -6.62
N MET A 305 1.20 37.61 -6.91
CA MET A 305 2.41 37.79 -6.10
C MET A 305 2.11 38.60 -4.82
N LEU A 306 2.87 38.38 -3.72
CA LEU A 306 3.67 39.40 -2.99
C LEU A 306 3.94 39.10 -1.48
N SER A 307 5.17 39.44 -1.06
CA SER A 307 5.59 40.28 0.09
C SER A 307 5.51 39.85 1.58
N TYR A 308 6.71 39.89 2.18
CA TYR A 308 7.17 40.25 3.55
C TYR A 308 6.76 39.47 4.82
N GLY A 309 7.81 39.07 5.55
CA GLY A 309 7.82 38.51 6.92
C GLY A 309 9.04 37.58 7.16
N HIS A 310 10.12 38.08 7.76
CA HIS A 310 11.38 37.35 8.10
C HIS A 310 11.30 36.61 9.45
N PRO A 311 12.27 35.74 9.81
CA PRO A 311 13.06 34.77 9.04
C PRO A 311 12.74 33.31 9.50
N ILE A 312 12.92 32.27 8.68
CA ILE A 312 14.04 31.30 8.75
C ILE A 312 13.99 30.44 7.47
N SER A 313 15.14 30.37 6.78
CA SER A 313 15.47 29.63 5.55
C SER A 313 14.48 29.70 4.36
N ARG A 314 14.33 30.89 3.76
CA ARG A 314 13.94 31.00 2.34
C ARG A 314 15.17 30.71 1.48
N PHE A 315 15.13 29.69 0.62
CA PHE A 315 16.03 29.63 -0.55
C PHE A 315 15.46 30.61 -1.59
N ILE A 316 16.21 31.68 -1.88
CA ILE A 316 15.88 32.61 -2.97
C ILE A 316 16.66 32.12 -4.20
N ILE A 317 15.93 31.61 -5.20
CA ILE A 317 16.47 31.32 -6.53
C ILE A 317 16.68 32.66 -7.23
N ILE A 318 17.92 32.97 -7.62
CA ILE A 318 18.23 34.13 -8.45
C ILE A 318 17.74 33.82 -9.86
N ASN A 319 16.85 34.69 -10.34
CA ASN A 319 16.13 34.57 -11.60
C ASN A 319 17.06 34.95 -12.75
N ASP A 320 17.41 34.00 -13.62
CA ASP A 320 17.88 34.32 -14.97
C ASP A 320 16.74 34.06 -15.96
N LYS A 321 16.42 35.06 -16.77
CA LYS A 321 15.08 35.31 -17.31
C LYS A 321 14.56 34.32 -18.37
N ASP A 322 15.32 33.29 -18.73
CA ASP A 322 15.05 32.50 -19.94
C ASP A 322 14.93 30.98 -19.75
N LYS A 323 14.77 30.44 -18.54
CA LYS A 323 14.59 28.98 -18.37
C LYS A 323 13.51 28.59 -17.36
N LYS A 324 12.53 27.82 -17.85
CA LYS A 324 11.43 27.21 -17.09
C LYS A 324 12.01 26.20 -16.07
N HIS A 325 12.09 26.56 -14.79
CA HIS A 325 12.64 25.69 -13.75
C HIS A 325 11.68 25.52 -12.56
N VAL A 326 11.71 24.30 -12.00
CA VAL A 326 11.01 23.80 -10.79
C VAL A 326 11.14 24.78 -9.62
N LYS A 327 10.02 25.27 -9.06
CA LYS A 327 10.02 26.06 -7.82
C LYS A 327 9.86 25.16 -6.60
N THR A 328 10.91 25.05 -5.79
CA THR A 328 10.88 24.31 -4.52
C THR A 328 10.46 25.24 -3.38
N HIS A 329 9.38 24.90 -2.66
CA HIS A 329 8.95 25.64 -1.48
C HIS A 329 9.05 24.74 -0.24
N TYR A 330 10.00 25.05 0.65
CA TYR A 330 10.19 24.33 1.91
C TYR A 330 9.37 24.97 3.03
N LYS A 331 8.49 24.20 3.67
CA LYS A 331 7.81 24.61 4.91
C LYS A 331 7.67 23.41 5.83
N ILE A 332 8.44 23.39 6.91
CA ILE A 332 8.41 22.32 7.89
C ILE A 332 7.15 22.47 8.76
N PHE A 333 6.21 21.54 8.61
CA PHE A 333 5.06 21.40 9.51
C PHE A 333 5.37 20.35 10.55
N ILE A 334 5.70 20.74 11.78
CA ILE A 334 5.86 19.79 12.88
C ILE A 334 4.46 19.36 13.33
N GLN A 335 4.09 18.13 13.01
CA GLN A 335 2.86 17.47 13.46
C GLN A 335 3.26 16.25 14.29
N PRO A 336 2.63 15.94 15.43
CA PRO A 336 1.20 16.14 15.64
C PRO A 336 0.83 17.16 16.72
N ASP A 337 -0.46 17.55 16.75
CA ASP A 337 -1.12 18.23 17.88
C ASP A 337 -0.89 17.43 19.17
N ASP A 338 -0.79 18.11 20.32
CA ASP A 338 -0.65 17.48 21.64
C ASP A 338 -1.75 16.42 21.92
N ASN A 339 -2.93 16.61 21.33
CA ASN A 339 -4.06 15.68 21.39
C ASN A 339 -3.75 14.29 20.82
N PHE A 340 -2.82 14.15 19.85
CA PHE A 340 -2.46 12.85 19.25
C PHE A 340 -1.65 11.97 20.21
N HIS A 341 -0.65 12.56 20.87
CA HIS A 341 0.20 11.84 21.82
C HIS A 341 -0.56 11.46 23.09
N GLU A 342 -1.58 12.25 23.47
CA GLU A 342 -2.53 11.91 24.52
C GLU A 342 -3.49 10.80 24.09
N ALA A 343 -4.06 10.91 22.89
CA ALA A 343 -4.88 9.88 22.24
C ALA A 343 -4.19 8.50 22.18
N GLY A 344 -2.93 8.47 21.71
CA GLY A 344 -2.15 7.23 21.59
C GLY A 344 -1.82 6.60 22.95
N ARG A 345 -1.53 7.41 23.98
CA ARG A 345 -1.33 6.93 25.36
C ARG A 345 -2.62 6.41 25.96
N ALA A 346 -3.71 7.16 25.85
CA ALA A 346 -5.03 6.79 26.35
C ALA A 346 -5.53 5.46 25.76
N ALA A 347 -5.30 5.22 24.46
CA ALA A 347 -5.68 3.98 23.81
C ALA A 347 -4.78 2.80 24.22
N LYS A 348 -3.47 3.02 24.39
CA LYS A 348 -2.54 2.01 24.92
C LYS A 348 -2.91 1.60 26.34
N GLU A 349 -3.15 2.58 27.21
CA GLU A 349 -3.61 2.36 28.60
C GLU A 349 -4.93 1.59 28.62
N TYR A 350 -5.92 1.98 27.81
CA TYR A 350 -7.19 1.25 27.69
C TYR A 350 -7.00 -0.22 27.32
N LEU A 351 -6.09 -0.53 26.39
CA LEU A 351 -5.82 -1.89 25.93
C LEU A 351 -5.05 -2.73 26.95
N ASP A 352 -4.07 -2.13 27.62
CA ASP A 352 -3.36 -2.75 28.75
C ASP A 352 -4.36 -3.09 29.88
N HIS A 353 -5.33 -2.20 30.15
CA HIS A 353 -6.43 -2.43 31.10
C HIS A 353 -7.42 -3.51 30.64
N LYS A 354 -7.77 -3.58 29.34
CA LYS A 354 -8.67 -4.60 28.76
C LYS A 354 -8.07 -6.00 28.82
N ASN A 355 -6.75 -6.13 28.71
CA ASN A 355 -6.04 -7.41 28.87
C ASN A 355 -6.02 -7.90 30.33
N ILE A 356 -6.12 -6.99 31.31
CA ILE A 356 -6.14 -7.31 32.75
C ILE A 356 -7.56 -7.63 33.23
N LEU A 357 -8.60 -7.04 32.63
CA LEU A 357 -9.99 -7.19 33.05
C LEU A 357 -10.84 -7.86 31.96
N ARG A 358 -10.93 -9.20 32.00
CA ARG A 358 -12.06 -9.90 31.38
C ARG A 358 -13.34 -9.41 32.07
N TYR A 359 -14.18 -8.72 31.30
CA TYR A 359 -15.52 -8.26 31.68
C TYR A 359 -15.61 -7.20 32.80
N ARG A 360 -15.88 -5.96 32.39
CA ARG A 360 -16.97 -5.13 32.96
C ARG A 360 -17.29 -3.99 31.98
N SER A 361 -18.47 -4.02 31.39
CA SER A 361 -19.08 -2.91 30.69
C SER A 361 -19.26 -1.74 31.67
N GLY A 362 -18.69 -0.57 31.37
CA GLY A 362 -18.90 0.67 32.13
C GLY A 362 -17.70 1.22 32.92
N CYS A 363 -16.45 1.03 32.47
CA CYS A 363 -15.32 1.68 33.14
C CYS A 363 -15.26 3.18 32.82
N ASN A 364 -15.23 4.04 33.85
CA ASN A 364 -15.10 5.50 33.75
C ASN A 364 -13.86 5.95 32.94
N GLU A 365 -12.84 5.09 32.84
CA GLU A 365 -11.64 5.35 32.01
C GLU A 365 -11.95 5.35 30.51
N PHE A 366 -12.90 4.52 30.04
CA PHE A 366 -13.31 4.51 28.63
C PHE A 366 -13.96 5.84 28.24
N GLU A 367 -14.85 6.38 29.08
CA GLU A 367 -15.45 7.69 28.84
C GLU A 367 -14.42 8.83 28.90
N ARG A 368 -13.43 8.72 29.80
CA ARG A 368 -12.33 9.68 29.91
C ARG A 368 -11.46 9.68 28.64
N CYS A 369 -11.03 8.52 28.15
CA CYS A 369 -10.26 8.38 26.91
C CYS A 369 -11.09 8.78 25.67
N ARG A 370 -12.38 8.44 25.64
CA ARG A 370 -13.32 8.84 24.59
C ARG A 370 -13.52 10.34 24.53
N SER A 371 -13.54 11.03 25.68
CA SER A 371 -13.68 12.49 25.75
C SER A 371 -12.44 13.28 25.32
N ALA A 372 -11.26 12.66 25.36
CA ALA A 372 -10.00 13.27 24.90
C ALA A 372 -9.85 13.31 23.36
N MET A 373 -10.58 12.46 22.64
CA MET A 373 -10.66 12.50 21.17
C MET A 373 -11.98 13.13 20.72
N THR A 374 -11.92 14.13 19.85
CA THR A 374 -13.10 14.87 19.35
C THR A 374 -14.13 14.03 18.58
N PHE A 375 -13.84 12.77 18.24
CA PHE A 375 -14.77 11.88 17.54
C PHE A 375 -14.66 10.43 18.04
N THR A 376 -15.73 9.91 18.65
CA THR A 376 -15.83 8.52 19.16
C THR A 376 -15.44 7.47 18.10
N SER A 377 -15.81 7.69 16.84
CA SER A 377 -15.48 6.78 15.73
C SER A 377 -13.99 6.70 15.41
N GLN A 378 -13.22 7.75 15.69
CA GLN A 378 -11.76 7.78 15.46
C GLN A 378 -11.02 6.96 16.52
N PHE A 379 -11.48 7.02 17.78
CA PHE A 379 -10.95 6.20 18.87
C PHE A 379 -11.22 4.70 18.64
N GLU A 380 -12.42 4.33 18.22
CA GLU A 380 -12.75 2.94 17.90
C GLU A 380 -11.92 2.37 16.76
N ARG A 381 -11.68 3.15 15.70
CA ARG A 381 -10.78 2.80 14.59
C ARG A 381 -9.33 2.63 15.05
N PHE A 382 -8.85 3.51 15.94
CA PHE A 382 -7.53 3.42 16.56
C PHE A 382 -7.37 2.12 17.37
N VAL A 383 -8.33 1.82 18.25
CA VAL A 383 -8.29 0.63 19.10
C VAL A 383 -8.35 -0.65 18.25
N ALA A 384 -9.19 -0.66 17.21
CA ALA A 384 -9.24 -1.78 16.27
C ALA A 384 -7.90 -2.00 15.56
N PHE A 385 -7.29 -0.92 15.08
CA PHE A 385 -5.96 -0.95 14.48
C PHE A 385 -4.88 -1.50 15.44
N TYR A 386 -4.85 -1.07 16.70
CA TYR A 386 -3.86 -1.55 17.67
C TYR A 386 -4.05 -3.04 18.01
N GLU A 387 -5.30 -3.49 18.18
CA GLU A 387 -5.59 -4.91 18.41
C GLU A 387 -5.19 -5.79 17.21
N ASP A 388 -5.34 -5.31 15.98
CA ASP A 388 -4.90 -6.03 14.79
C ASP A 388 -3.38 -6.23 14.75
N VAL A 389 -2.62 -5.18 15.07
CA VAL A 389 -1.14 -5.19 15.05
C VAL A 389 -0.55 -6.06 16.16
N TYR A 390 -1.09 -5.98 17.39
CA TYR A 390 -0.48 -6.60 18.56
C TYR A 390 -1.12 -7.93 18.98
N HIS A 391 -2.43 -8.07 18.76
CA HIS A 391 -3.19 -9.24 19.20
C HIS A 391 -3.66 -10.12 18.06
N GLY A 392 -3.55 -9.66 16.81
CA GLY A 392 -3.87 -10.43 15.61
C GLY A 392 -5.33 -10.91 15.63
N ARG A 393 -6.29 -9.97 15.59
CA ARG A 393 -7.73 -10.31 15.52
C ARG A 393 -8.01 -11.30 14.38
N LYS A 394 -9.19 -11.95 14.45
CA LYS A 394 -9.77 -12.78 13.38
C LYS A 394 -10.21 -12.00 12.12
N ALA A 395 -10.34 -10.67 12.16
CA ALA A 395 -10.77 -9.85 11.02
C ALA A 395 -9.95 -8.56 10.91
N LEU A 396 -9.54 -8.17 9.69
CA LEU A 396 -8.80 -6.91 9.45
C LEU A 396 -9.72 -5.67 9.55
N SER A 397 -9.26 -4.63 10.25
CA SER A 397 -9.92 -3.32 10.27
C SER A 397 -9.94 -2.67 8.88
N ALA A 398 -11.06 -2.03 8.53
CA ALA A 398 -11.29 -1.40 7.22
C ALA A 398 -10.29 -0.29 6.85
N ASP A 399 -9.56 0.24 7.83
CA ASP A 399 -8.62 1.35 7.67
C ASP A 399 -7.16 0.93 7.96
N THR A 400 -6.75 -0.29 7.60
CA THR A 400 -5.36 -0.73 7.82
C THR A 400 -4.39 0.01 6.86
N PRO A 401 -3.29 0.63 7.31
CA PRO A 401 -2.26 1.20 6.43
C PRO A 401 -1.47 0.12 5.69
N ASN A 402 -1.03 0.42 4.46
CA ASN A 402 -0.33 -0.52 3.57
C ASN A 402 0.91 -1.18 4.21
N SER A 403 1.72 -0.41 4.95
CA SER A 403 2.93 -0.90 5.61
C SER A 403 2.66 -2.00 6.65
N ILE A 404 1.49 -1.97 7.27
CA ILE A 404 1.03 -2.99 8.21
C ILE A 404 0.24 -4.07 7.50
N ARG A 405 -0.62 -3.70 6.55
CA ARG A 405 -1.39 -4.64 5.74
C ARG A 405 -0.49 -5.73 5.18
N ALA A 406 0.63 -5.35 4.58
CA ALA A 406 1.64 -6.26 4.05
C ALA A 406 2.10 -7.30 5.11
N LYS A 407 2.39 -6.84 6.32
CA LYS A 407 2.84 -7.69 7.45
C LYS A 407 1.74 -8.61 7.97
N ILE A 408 0.50 -8.11 8.09
CA ILE A 408 -0.64 -8.89 8.58
C ILE A 408 -1.00 -9.98 7.58
N TRP A 409 -1.12 -9.63 6.30
CA TRP A 409 -1.44 -10.58 5.24
C TRP A 409 -0.39 -11.69 5.15
N ALA A 410 0.90 -11.32 5.16
CA ALA A 410 1.99 -12.30 5.17
C ALA A 410 1.89 -13.25 6.37
N ARG A 411 1.66 -12.71 7.58
CA ARG A 411 1.53 -13.52 8.79
C ARG A 411 0.29 -14.43 8.82
N ARG A 412 -0.82 -13.99 8.21
CA ARG A 412 -2.09 -14.74 8.21
C ARG A 412 -2.13 -15.83 7.15
N LEU A 413 -1.68 -15.51 5.93
CA LEU A 413 -1.87 -16.35 4.77
C LEU A 413 -0.74 -17.31 4.55
N ILE A 414 0.52 -16.86 4.69
CA ILE A 414 1.68 -17.70 4.42
C ILE A 414 1.71 -18.78 5.51
N PRO A 415 1.42 -20.05 5.16
CA PRO A 415 1.46 -21.13 6.14
C PRO A 415 2.85 -21.20 6.78
N LYS A 416 2.91 -21.57 8.07
CA LYS A 416 4.20 -21.80 8.72
C LYS A 416 4.93 -22.91 7.96
N GLY A 417 6.03 -22.56 7.29
CA GLY A 417 6.78 -23.49 6.47
C GLY A 417 6.36 -23.55 5.01
N LEU A 418 5.58 -22.58 4.48
CA LEU A 418 5.61 -22.32 3.04
C LEU A 418 7.08 -22.16 2.68
N PRO A 419 7.65 -23.03 1.84
CA PRO A 419 9.07 -23.06 1.79
C PRO A 419 9.57 -21.81 1.06
N ASN A 420 10.34 -20.97 1.75
CA ASN A 420 11.08 -19.88 1.13
C ASN A 420 11.81 -20.34 -0.15
N TYR A 421 12.18 -21.63 -0.24
CA TYR A 421 12.75 -22.21 -1.45
C TYR A 421 11.85 -22.10 -2.69
N LEU A 422 10.51 -22.07 -2.59
CA LEU A 422 9.60 -21.96 -3.75
C LEU A 422 9.85 -20.65 -4.51
N PHE A 423 10.10 -19.57 -3.79
CA PHE A 423 10.54 -18.31 -4.40
C PHE A 423 11.91 -18.46 -5.07
N TYR A 424 12.81 -19.28 -4.52
CA TYR A 424 14.14 -19.54 -5.07
C TYR A 424 14.19 -20.71 -6.07
N VAL A 425 13.07 -21.38 -6.40
CA VAL A 425 13.03 -22.43 -7.43
C VAL A 425 13.59 -21.86 -8.73
N SER A 426 14.44 -22.66 -9.38
CA SER A 426 15.33 -22.25 -10.46
C SER A 426 14.60 -21.45 -11.55
N ASN A 427 15.15 -20.27 -11.86
CA ASN A 427 14.70 -19.34 -12.88
C ASN A 427 14.69 -19.97 -14.28
N ASN A 428 13.61 -20.65 -14.65
CA ASN A 428 13.31 -20.79 -16.07
C ASN A 428 12.82 -19.44 -16.56
N SER A 429 13.66 -18.75 -17.33
CA SER A 429 13.26 -17.49 -17.94
C SER A 429 11.97 -17.69 -18.73
N LEU A 430 11.00 -16.78 -18.58
CA LEU A 430 9.72 -16.89 -19.31
C LEU A 430 9.93 -17.19 -20.78
N ALA A 431 9.08 -18.06 -21.32
CA ALA A 431 9.02 -18.31 -22.75
C ALA A 431 8.92 -16.99 -23.52
N LYS A 432 9.55 -16.91 -24.70
CA LYS A 432 9.64 -15.68 -25.50
C LYS A 432 8.26 -15.09 -25.80
N SER A 433 7.25 -15.94 -26.02
CA SER A 433 5.84 -15.54 -26.19
C SER A 433 5.27 -14.84 -24.96
N CYS A 434 5.51 -15.39 -23.77
CA CYS A 434 5.03 -14.80 -22.51
C CYS A 434 5.68 -13.43 -22.25
N LYS A 435 7.00 -13.31 -22.47
CA LYS A 435 7.71 -12.02 -22.36
C LYS A 435 7.16 -10.98 -23.32
N HIS A 436 6.83 -11.38 -24.55
CA HIS A 436 6.24 -10.49 -25.53
C HIS A 436 4.86 -10.00 -25.08
N GLN A 437 3.97 -10.91 -24.66
CA GLN A 437 2.64 -10.54 -24.18
C GLN A 437 2.72 -9.62 -22.95
N LEU A 438 3.56 -9.96 -21.98
CA LEU A 438 3.75 -9.14 -20.79
C LEU A 438 4.25 -7.72 -21.10
N SER A 439 5.11 -7.58 -22.13
CA SER A 439 5.58 -6.26 -22.58
C SER A 439 4.48 -5.39 -23.21
N LEU A 440 3.39 -6.01 -23.68
CA LEU A 440 2.21 -5.32 -24.21
C LEU A 440 1.20 -4.98 -23.11
N ASP A 441 1.06 -5.85 -22.11
CA ASP A 441 0.07 -5.72 -21.04
C ASP A 441 0.52 -4.78 -19.93
N LEU A 442 1.78 -4.86 -19.46
CA LEU A 442 2.27 -4.02 -18.35
C LEU A 442 2.08 -2.51 -18.57
N PRO A 443 2.31 -1.93 -19.77
CA PRO A 443 2.06 -0.51 -19.99
C PRO A 443 0.57 -0.11 -19.89
N ARG A 444 -0.36 -1.08 -19.99
CA ARG A 444 -1.82 -0.89 -19.90
C ARG A 444 -2.38 -1.26 -18.53
N CYS A 445 -1.62 -1.99 -17.75
CA CYS A 445 -1.98 -2.46 -16.41
C CYS A 445 -2.09 -1.27 -15.45
N HIS A 446 -3.28 -1.05 -14.88
CA HIS A 446 -3.53 -0.05 -13.83
C HIS A 446 -3.00 1.36 -14.16
N GLN A 447 -3.20 1.83 -15.40
CA GLN A 447 -2.69 3.12 -15.90
C GLN A 447 -3.13 4.35 -15.09
N TYR A 448 -4.19 4.23 -14.30
CA TYR A 448 -4.64 5.30 -13.39
C TYR A 448 -3.64 5.52 -12.23
N ASP A 449 -2.85 4.51 -11.87
CA ASP A 449 -1.89 4.58 -10.78
C ASP A 449 -0.49 4.89 -11.31
N GLU A 450 0.06 6.03 -10.88
CA GLU A 450 1.37 6.52 -11.31
C GLU A 450 2.53 5.59 -10.91
N SER A 451 2.38 4.78 -9.87
CA SER A 451 3.44 3.81 -9.53
C SER A 451 3.63 2.76 -10.62
N MET A 452 2.60 2.51 -11.45
CA MET A 452 2.66 1.54 -12.53
C MET A 452 3.41 2.04 -13.77
N THR A 453 3.68 3.35 -13.88
CA THR A 453 4.61 3.87 -14.90
C THR A 453 6.08 3.68 -14.52
N SER A 454 6.37 3.33 -13.27
CA SER A 454 7.73 3.06 -12.79
C SER A 454 8.28 1.78 -13.41
N ALA A 455 9.42 1.89 -14.10
CA ALA A 455 10.14 0.73 -14.62
C ALA A 455 10.57 -0.23 -13.49
N GLN A 456 10.87 0.30 -12.30
CA GLN A 456 11.17 -0.54 -11.13
C GLN A 456 9.95 -1.35 -10.70
N ILE A 457 8.77 -0.76 -10.59
CA ILE A 457 7.56 -1.50 -10.23
C ILE A 457 7.20 -2.53 -11.31
N GLN A 458 7.24 -2.16 -12.58
CA GLN A 458 7.00 -3.09 -13.69
C GLN A 458 7.97 -4.29 -13.67
N SER A 459 9.24 -4.07 -13.31
CA SER A 459 10.20 -5.16 -13.13
C SER A 459 9.84 -6.08 -11.97
N LYS A 460 9.24 -5.56 -10.89
CA LYS A 460 8.78 -6.35 -9.73
C LYS A 460 7.52 -7.14 -10.06
N VAL A 461 6.58 -6.56 -10.81
CA VAL A 461 5.41 -7.28 -11.35
C VAL A 461 5.87 -8.44 -12.22
N THR A 462 6.82 -8.17 -13.14
CA THR A 462 7.44 -9.20 -13.99
C THR A 462 8.07 -10.30 -13.15
N ALA A 463 8.88 -9.95 -12.14
CA ALA A 463 9.54 -10.92 -11.28
C ALA A 463 8.53 -11.81 -10.52
N LEU A 464 7.45 -11.24 -9.99
CA LEU A 464 6.41 -12.03 -9.32
C LEU A 464 5.67 -12.95 -10.29
N ILE A 465 5.32 -12.47 -11.50
CA ILE A 465 4.71 -13.30 -12.55
C ILE A 465 5.63 -14.47 -12.92
N GLU A 466 6.93 -14.19 -13.12
CA GLU A 466 7.94 -15.22 -13.41
C GLU A 466 7.94 -16.32 -12.34
N LYS A 467 7.90 -15.93 -11.06
CA LYS A 467 7.89 -16.88 -9.94
C LYS A 467 6.60 -17.67 -9.85
N ILE A 468 5.45 -17.03 -10.01
CA ILE A 468 4.15 -17.73 -10.02
C ILE A 468 4.09 -18.75 -11.16
N LEU A 469 4.46 -18.35 -12.37
CA LEU A 469 4.45 -19.25 -13.52
C LEU A 469 5.46 -20.40 -13.38
N ALA A 470 6.59 -20.19 -12.71
CA ALA A 470 7.59 -21.23 -12.48
C ALA A 470 7.11 -22.35 -11.54
N VAL A 471 6.21 -22.03 -10.59
CA VAL A 471 5.64 -23.01 -9.65
C VAL A 471 4.28 -23.56 -10.12
N SER A 472 3.69 -22.97 -11.16
CA SER A 472 2.44 -23.45 -11.75
C SER A 472 2.68 -24.73 -12.58
N PRO A 473 1.73 -25.69 -12.57
CA PRO A 473 1.83 -26.92 -13.36
C PRO A 473 2.05 -26.67 -14.86
N ASP A 474 1.44 -25.61 -15.39
CA ASP A 474 1.56 -25.16 -16.78
C ASP A 474 2.51 -23.95 -16.93
N SER A 475 3.80 -24.14 -16.66
CA SER A 475 4.84 -23.09 -16.73
C SER A 475 5.09 -22.44 -18.11
N SER A 476 4.22 -22.68 -19.10
CA SER A 476 4.45 -22.35 -20.52
C SER A 476 3.47 -21.35 -21.13
N ALA A 477 2.44 -20.91 -20.39
CA ALA A 477 1.49 -19.91 -20.86
C ALA A 477 1.36 -18.77 -19.84
N TYR A 478 1.34 -17.54 -20.33
CA TYR A 478 0.96 -16.37 -19.57
C TYR A 478 -0.49 -16.05 -19.90
N TRP A 479 -1.30 -15.77 -18.88
CA TRP A 479 -2.72 -15.47 -19.03
C TRP A 479 -2.96 -13.97 -18.82
N GLN A 480 -3.60 -13.34 -19.80
CA GLN A 480 -3.96 -11.93 -19.74
C GLN A 480 -4.87 -11.67 -18.54
N GLY A 481 -4.55 -10.66 -17.72
CA GLY A 481 -5.23 -10.37 -16.45
C GLY A 481 -4.45 -10.81 -15.21
N LEU A 482 -3.47 -11.73 -15.35
CA LEU A 482 -2.58 -12.11 -14.25
C LEU A 482 -1.70 -10.94 -13.79
N ASP A 483 -1.27 -10.09 -14.72
CA ASP A 483 -0.61 -8.82 -14.44
C ASP A 483 -1.45 -7.91 -13.55
N SER A 484 -2.75 -7.77 -13.85
CA SER A 484 -3.69 -6.96 -13.09
C SER A 484 -3.87 -7.49 -11.67
N LEU A 485 -3.93 -8.81 -11.49
CA LEU A 485 -4.00 -9.46 -10.18
C LEU A 485 -2.70 -9.27 -9.38
N ILE A 486 -1.52 -9.34 -10.02
CA ILE A 486 -0.21 -9.30 -9.34
C ILE A 486 0.25 -7.87 -9.01
N ALA A 487 -0.08 -6.89 -9.84
CA ALA A 487 0.27 -5.47 -9.65
C ALA A 487 0.08 -4.92 -8.22
N PRO A 488 -1.09 -5.08 -7.55
CA PRO A 488 -1.29 -4.55 -6.21
C PRO A 488 -0.29 -5.13 -5.19
N PHE A 489 0.13 -6.39 -5.37
CA PHE A 489 1.10 -7.03 -4.49
C PHE A 489 2.52 -6.59 -4.78
N ALA A 490 2.88 -6.36 -6.05
CA ALA A 490 4.19 -5.81 -6.40
C ALA A 490 4.42 -4.41 -5.82
N ILE A 491 3.34 -3.62 -5.68
CA ILE A 491 3.37 -2.31 -5.03
C ILE A 491 3.42 -2.46 -3.50
N LEU A 492 2.47 -3.23 -2.93
CA LEU A 492 2.36 -3.42 -1.49
C LEU A 492 3.61 -4.07 -0.88
N TYR A 493 4.21 -5.02 -1.59
CA TYR A 493 5.40 -5.78 -1.22
C TYR A 493 6.62 -5.38 -2.04
N ALA A 494 6.68 -4.14 -2.53
CA ALA A 494 7.78 -3.64 -3.34
C ALA A 494 9.16 -3.91 -2.71
N ASN A 495 9.21 -4.00 -1.37
CA ASN A 495 10.43 -4.14 -0.60
C ASN A 495 10.62 -5.55 -0.01
N ASP A 496 9.70 -6.47 -0.27
CA ASP A 496 9.66 -7.83 0.28
C ASP A 496 8.90 -8.78 -0.65
N LEU A 497 9.44 -8.95 -1.86
CA LEU A 497 8.79 -9.76 -2.91
C LEU A 497 8.66 -11.23 -2.52
N GLU A 498 9.44 -11.73 -1.57
CA GLU A 498 9.33 -13.10 -1.08
C GLU A 498 8.00 -13.31 -0.35
N ASN A 499 7.68 -12.42 0.60
CA ASN A 499 6.36 -12.42 1.24
C ASN A 499 5.25 -12.05 0.24
N GLY A 500 5.52 -11.14 -0.70
CA GLY A 500 4.59 -10.81 -1.77
C GLY A 500 4.21 -12.02 -2.62
N PHE A 501 5.20 -12.83 -3.02
CA PHE A 501 4.98 -14.09 -3.72
C PHE A 501 4.17 -15.07 -2.90
N GLY A 502 4.52 -15.27 -1.62
CA GLY A 502 3.79 -16.19 -0.74
C GLY A 502 2.30 -15.82 -0.61
N VAL A 503 1.99 -14.53 -0.45
CA VAL A 503 0.60 -14.05 -0.36
C VAL A 503 -0.14 -14.20 -1.69
N VAL A 504 0.47 -13.83 -2.80
CA VAL A 504 -0.13 -13.98 -4.14
C VAL A 504 -0.42 -15.45 -4.43
N PHE A 505 0.53 -16.33 -4.13
CA PHE A 505 0.39 -17.76 -4.35
C PHE A 505 -0.83 -18.32 -3.60
N GLU A 506 -0.97 -18.01 -2.31
CA GLU A 506 -2.12 -18.42 -1.50
C GLU A 506 -3.45 -17.88 -2.04
N ILE A 507 -3.48 -16.63 -2.50
CA ILE A 507 -4.68 -16.04 -3.12
C ILE A 507 -5.07 -16.78 -4.40
N ILE A 508 -4.09 -17.11 -5.24
CA ILE A 508 -4.34 -17.86 -6.48
C ILE A 508 -4.86 -19.26 -6.16
N GLN A 509 -4.25 -19.96 -5.21
CA GLN A 509 -4.69 -21.30 -4.82
C GLN A 509 -6.11 -21.30 -4.24
N ARG A 510 -6.46 -20.29 -3.43
CA ARG A 510 -7.77 -20.23 -2.77
C ARG A 510 -8.89 -19.74 -3.68
N PHE A 511 -8.67 -18.67 -4.45
CA PHE A 511 -9.76 -17.94 -5.13
C PHE A 511 -9.79 -18.13 -6.64
N THR A 512 -8.66 -18.50 -7.25
CA THR A 512 -8.56 -18.78 -8.69
C THR A 512 -7.87 -20.12 -8.98
N PRO A 513 -8.21 -21.21 -8.25
CA PRO A 513 -7.60 -22.52 -8.50
C PRO A 513 -7.88 -22.94 -9.94
N GLU A 514 -6.82 -23.37 -10.63
CA GLU A 514 -6.86 -23.88 -12.00
C GLU A 514 -7.31 -22.89 -13.10
N TYR A 515 -7.66 -21.64 -12.76
CA TYR A 515 -8.02 -20.60 -13.75
C TYR A 515 -6.85 -20.26 -14.68
N PHE A 516 -5.63 -20.43 -14.21
CA PHE A 516 -4.39 -20.14 -14.92
C PHE A 516 -3.71 -21.46 -15.34
N THR A 517 -4.43 -22.29 -16.10
CA THR A 517 -3.94 -23.55 -16.69
C THR A 517 -4.30 -23.64 -18.17
N ARG A 518 -3.73 -24.60 -18.90
CA ARG A 518 -4.13 -24.87 -20.30
C ARG A 518 -5.60 -25.30 -20.41
N LEU A 519 -6.15 -25.89 -19.35
CA LEU A 519 -7.55 -26.27 -19.20
C LEU A 519 -8.40 -25.18 -18.54
N SER A 520 -7.87 -23.94 -18.47
CA SER A 520 -8.46 -22.76 -17.79
C SER A 520 -9.94 -22.52 -18.07
N SER A 521 -10.45 -22.95 -19.23
CA SER A 521 -11.87 -22.87 -19.56
C SER A 521 -12.74 -23.56 -18.51
N HIS A 522 -12.40 -24.75 -18.03
CA HIS A 522 -13.34 -25.54 -17.23
C HIS A 522 -13.59 -24.97 -15.83
N ALA A 523 -12.54 -24.60 -15.09
CA ALA A 523 -12.68 -24.09 -13.71
C ALA A 523 -13.32 -22.70 -13.66
N LEU A 524 -12.93 -21.82 -14.59
CA LEU A 524 -13.52 -20.48 -14.70
C LEU A 524 -14.97 -20.56 -15.20
N GLU A 525 -15.25 -21.36 -16.24
CA GLU A 525 -16.62 -21.55 -16.73
C GLU A 525 -17.53 -22.18 -15.67
N GLU A 526 -17.04 -23.15 -14.89
CA GLU A 526 -17.79 -23.71 -13.76
C GLU A 526 -18.15 -22.61 -12.75
N SER A 527 -17.20 -21.72 -12.44
CA SER A 527 -17.45 -20.60 -11.54
C SER A 527 -18.43 -19.58 -12.12
N LEU A 528 -18.40 -19.32 -13.43
CA LEU A 528 -19.36 -18.45 -14.11
C LEU A 528 -20.76 -19.08 -14.18
N ARG A 529 -20.87 -20.40 -14.38
CA ARG A 529 -22.15 -21.13 -14.33
C ARG A 529 -22.73 -21.11 -12.92
N THR A 530 -21.91 -21.38 -11.91
CA THR A 530 -22.29 -21.27 -10.50
C THR A 530 -22.73 -19.84 -10.17
N PHE A 531 -21.98 -18.84 -10.66
CA PHE A 531 -22.36 -17.43 -10.51
C PHE A 531 -23.72 -17.13 -11.14
N SER A 532 -23.98 -17.60 -12.36
CA SER A 532 -25.28 -17.46 -13.03
C SER A 532 -26.43 -18.01 -12.18
N ARG A 533 -26.25 -19.22 -11.62
CA ARG A 533 -27.24 -19.87 -10.76
C ARG A 533 -27.49 -19.08 -9.47
N LEU A 534 -26.42 -18.56 -8.87
CA LEU A 534 -26.52 -17.75 -7.66
C LEU A 534 -27.21 -16.40 -7.90
N ILE A 535 -27.08 -15.81 -9.09
CA ILE A 535 -27.83 -14.60 -9.46
C ILE A 535 -29.32 -14.93 -9.49
N SER A 536 -29.73 -16.04 -10.12
CA SER A 536 -31.13 -16.50 -10.11
C SER A 536 -31.67 -16.74 -8.70
N TYR A 537 -30.84 -17.32 -7.82
CA TYR A 537 -31.20 -17.54 -6.42
C TYR A 537 -31.38 -16.22 -5.66
N ALA A 538 -30.50 -15.24 -5.90
CA ALA A 538 -30.47 -13.98 -5.17
C ALA A 538 -31.53 -12.98 -5.64
N ASN A 539 -31.71 -12.87 -6.96
CA ASN A 539 -32.61 -11.94 -7.63
C ASN A 539 -32.99 -12.51 -9.01
N SER A 540 -34.04 -13.33 -9.02
CA SER A 540 -34.57 -14.03 -10.20
C SER A 540 -35.04 -13.06 -11.29
N ARG A 541 -35.61 -11.92 -10.91
CA ARG A 541 -36.02 -10.87 -11.85
C ARG A 541 -34.83 -10.29 -12.61
N LEU A 542 -33.75 -9.95 -11.90
CA LEU A 542 -32.51 -9.48 -12.51
C LEU A 542 -31.87 -10.56 -13.38
N ALA A 543 -31.85 -11.82 -12.91
CA ALA A 543 -31.34 -12.95 -13.69
C ALA A 543 -32.08 -13.12 -15.02
N CYS A 544 -33.42 -13.06 -14.98
CA CYS A 544 -34.27 -13.13 -16.16
C CYS A 544 -33.99 -11.97 -17.11
N PHE A 545 -33.90 -10.73 -16.60
CA PHE A 545 -33.55 -9.56 -17.39
C PHE A 545 -32.21 -9.72 -18.11
N LEU A 546 -31.16 -10.12 -17.39
CA LEU A 546 -29.82 -10.33 -17.97
C LEU A 546 -29.85 -11.41 -19.07
N ARG A 547 -30.55 -12.53 -18.83
CA ARG A 547 -30.66 -13.63 -19.78
C ARG A 547 -31.43 -13.23 -21.04
N VAL A 548 -32.58 -12.56 -20.90
CA VAL A 548 -33.39 -12.09 -22.04
C VAL A 548 -32.61 -11.08 -22.90
N ASN A 549 -31.74 -10.29 -22.28
CA ASN A 549 -30.86 -9.35 -22.98
C ASN A 549 -29.54 -9.96 -23.49
N GLY A 550 -29.35 -11.28 -23.38
CA GLY A 550 -28.15 -11.97 -23.85
C GLY A 550 -26.89 -11.69 -23.04
N LEU A 551 -27.02 -11.18 -21.81
CA LEU A 551 -25.92 -10.85 -20.90
C LEU A 551 -25.66 -12.03 -19.96
N SER A 552 -25.02 -13.09 -20.47
CA SER A 552 -24.53 -14.17 -19.62
C SER A 552 -23.30 -13.73 -18.82
N PRO A 553 -23.02 -14.30 -17.63
CA PRO A 553 -21.83 -13.93 -16.85
C PRO A 553 -20.51 -14.04 -17.60
N SER A 554 -20.39 -14.93 -18.59
CA SER A 554 -19.20 -15.04 -19.43
C SER A 554 -18.92 -13.80 -20.29
N THR A 555 -19.92 -12.94 -20.52
CA THR A 555 -19.76 -11.70 -21.30
C THR A 555 -19.16 -10.55 -20.49
N TYR A 556 -19.42 -10.48 -19.17
CA TYR A 556 -19.03 -9.32 -18.35
C TYR A 556 -18.21 -9.67 -17.10
N ALA A 557 -18.36 -10.88 -16.53
CA ALA A 557 -17.76 -11.24 -15.24
C ALA A 557 -16.45 -12.02 -15.34
N VAL A 558 -16.00 -12.38 -16.54
CA VAL A 558 -14.66 -12.96 -16.77
C VAL A 558 -13.57 -12.09 -16.13
N PRO A 559 -13.44 -10.78 -16.43
CA PRO A 559 -12.42 -9.94 -15.79
C PRO A 559 -12.59 -9.83 -14.28
N TRP A 560 -13.83 -9.94 -13.77
CA TRP A 560 -14.12 -9.87 -12.34
C TRP A 560 -13.55 -11.07 -11.59
N LEU A 561 -13.91 -12.28 -12.03
CA LEU A 561 -13.50 -13.50 -11.33
C LEU A 561 -12.05 -13.88 -11.63
N LEU A 562 -11.58 -13.69 -12.87
CA LEU A 562 -10.21 -14.04 -13.27
C LEU A 562 -9.16 -13.21 -12.53
N THR A 563 -9.45 -11.93 -12.29
CA THR A 563 -8.49 -11.01 -11.65
C THR A 563 -8.82 -10.73 -10.17
N CYS A 564 -9.76 -11.47 -9.58
CA CYS A 564 -10.29 -11.18 -8.24
C CYS A 564 -10.65 -9.69 -8.08
N TYR A 565 -11.33 -9.12 -9.08
CA TYR A 565 -11.75 -7.72 -9.16
C TYR A 565 -10.61 -6.69 -9.27
N ALA A 566 -9.36 -7.12 -9.41
CA ALA A 566 -8.23 -6.21 -9.53
C ALA A 566 -8.31 -5.36 -10.80
N HIS A 567 -8.87 -5.87 -11.91
CA HIS A 567 -9.05 -5.05 -13.10
C HIS A 567 -10.19 -4.01 -12.96
N VAL A 568 -11.05 -4.15 -11.94
CA VAL A 568 -12.29 -3.39 -11.79
C VAL A 568 -12.13 -2.21 -10.82
N PHE A 569 -11.50 -2.44 -9.67
CA PHE A 569 -11.39 -1.45 -8.61
C PHE A 569 -9.97 -0.89 -8.49
N ALA A 570 -9.89 0.41 -8.19
CA ALA A 570 -8.64 1.06 -7.84
C ALA A 570 -8.00 0.44 -6.58
N PHE A 571 -6.67 0.55 -6.44
CA PHE A 571 -5.92 -0.12 -5.36
C PHE A 571 -6.44 0.16 -3.94
N ASP A 572 -6.85 1.38 -3.62
CA ASP A 572 -7.39 1.74 -2.29
C ASP A 572 -8.65 0.95 -1.95
N LYS A 573 -9.55 0.79 -2.92
CA LYS A 573 -10.77 -0.02 -2.83
C LYS A 573 -10.45 -1.51 -2.83
N LEU A 574 -9.55 -1.93 -3.73
CA LEU A 574 -9.15 -3.33 -3.90
C LEU A 574 -8.50 -3.91 -2.65
N PHE A 575 -7.62 -3.15 -1.99
CA PHE A 575 -6.99 -3.61 -0.74
C PHE A 575 -8.03 -3.87 0.36
N ARG A 576 -9.10 -3.07 0.44
CA ARG A 576 -10.20 -3.30 1.40
C ARG A 576 -11.04 -4.52 1.03
N ILE A 577 -11.23 -4.78 -0.27
CA ILE A 577 -11.88 -6.00 -0.75
C ILE A 577 -11.04 -7.22 -0.36
N PHE A 578 -9.74 -7.19 -0.60
CA PHE A 578 -8.82 -8.26 -0.21
C PHE A 578 -8.74 -8.42 1.30
N ASP A 579 -8.68 -7.35 2.09
CA ASP A 579 -8.72 -7.42 3.56
C ASP A 579 -9.90 -8.28 4.06
N ARG A 580 -11.07 -8.19 3.40
CA ARG A 580 -12.25 -9.01 3.72
C ARG A 580 -12.22 -10.39 3.08
N MET A 581 -11.82 -10.51 1.82
CA MET A 581 -11.74 -11.80 1.10
C MET A 581 -10.84 -12.79 1.83
N LEU A 582 -9.71 -12.32 2.35
CA LEU A 582 -8.71 -13.16 3.02
C LEU A 582 -9.24 -13.84 4.31
N ASP A 583 -10.30 -13.29 4.90
CA ASP A 583 -10.99 -13.85 6.08
C ASP A 583 -12.17 -14.77 5.70
N ARG A 584 -12.32 -15.11 4.41
CA ARG A 584 -13.43 -15.89 3.84
C ARG A 584 -12.91 -17.04 2.97
N ASP A 585 -13.82 -17.94 2.58
CA ASP A 585 -13.52 -19.07 1.70
C ASP A 585 -13.70 -18.72 0.22
N ALA A 586 -13.44 -19.70 -0.65
CA ALA A 586 -13.50 -19.56 -2.10
C ALA A 586 -14.87 -19.08 -2.64
N SER A 587 -15.96 -19.12 -1.86
CA SER A 587 -17.28 -18.64 -2.28
C SER A 587 -17.40 -17.11 -2.31
N TYR A 588 -16.56 -16.40 -1.56
CA TYR A 588 -16.71 -14.96 -1.36
C TYR A 588 -16.54 -14.10 -2.63
N PRO A 589 -15.64 -14.41 -3.58
CA PRO A 589 -15.62 -13.75 -4.89
C PRO A 589 -16.98 -13.77 -5.59
N LEU A 590 -17.75 -14.86 -5.50
CA LEU A 590 -19.07 -14.94 -6.13
C LEU A 590 -20.07 -14.02 -5.40
N ALA A 591 -20.02 -13.97 -4.06
CA ALA A 591 -20.85 -13.07 -3.27
C ALA A 591 -20.60 -11.58 -3.57
N ILE A 592 -19.34 -11.20 -3.84
CA ILE A 592 -19.00 -9.84 -4.31
C ILE A 592 -19.67 -9.56 -5.66
N GLY A 593 -19.61 -10.51 -6.60
CA GLY A 593 -20.21 -10.35 -7.93
C GLY A 593 -21.72 -10.18 -7.87
N ILE A 594 -22.40 -10.94 -7.01
CA ILE A 594 -23.85 -10.81 -6.77
C ILE A 594 -24.14 -9.43 -6.19
N SER A 595 -23.31 -8.96 -5.27
CA SER A 595 -23.49 -7.66 -4.62
C SER A 595 -23.32 -6.50 -5.59
N ILE A 596 -22.38 -6.58 -6.54
CA ILE A 596 -22.23 -5.58 -7.61
C ILE A 596 -23.52 -5.50 -8.43
N LEU A 597 -24.05 -6.65 -8.87
CA LEU A 597 -25.27 -6.72 -9.66
C LEU A 597 -26.48 -6.21 -8.89
N GLU A 598 -26.62 -6.57 -7.62
CA GLU A 598 -27.72 -6.12 -6.76
C GLU A 598 -27.66 -4.60 -6.51
N ILE A 599 -26.47 -4.04 -6.32
CA ILE A 599 -26.29 -2.59 -6.13
C ILE A 599 -26.68 -1.83 -7.41
N CYS A 600 -26.34 -2.38 -8.59
CA CYS A 600 -26.65 -1.80 -9.89
C CYS A 600 -28.02 -2.23 -10.44
N ALA A 601 -28.81 -3.01 -9.71
CA ALA A 601 -29.99 -3.69 -10.27
C ALA A 601 -31.02 -2.72 -10.86
N ILE A 602 -31.22 -1.56 -10.21
CA ILE A 602 -32.14 -0.53 -10.70
C ILE A 602 -31.65 0.03 -12.04
N ASP A 603 -30.41 0.50 -12.09
CA ASP A 603 -29.81 1.07 -13.31
C ASP A 603 -29.73 0.04 -14.45
N LEU A 604 -29.49 -1.23 -14.11
CA LEU A 604 -29.49 -2.34 -15.07
C LEU A 604 -30.88 -2.60 -15.65
N MET A 605 -31.91 -2.69 -14.81
CA MET A 605 -33.27 -2.98 -15.26
C MET A 605 -33.96 -1.78 -15.95
N ASP A 606 -33.48 -0.56 -15.70
CA ASP A 606 -33.91 0.64 -16.42
C ASP A 606 -33.32 0.70 -17.84
N ALA A 607 -32.24 -0.04 -18.11
CA ALA A 607 -31.68 -0.16 -19.45
C ALA A 607 -32.63 -0.96 -20.35
N VAL A 608 -33.04 -0.36 -21.47
CA VAL A 608 -34.04 -0.99 -22.37
C VAL A 608 -33.39 -2.07 -23.23
N ARG A 609 -32.08 -1.99 -23.44
CA ARG A 609 -31.31 -2.88 -24.30
C ARG A 609 -30.07 -3.45 -23.63
N GLY A 610 -29.64 -4.64 -24.04
CA GLY A 610 -28.44 -5.29 -23.54
C GLY A 610 -27.15 -4.47 -23.69
N ASP A 611 -27.01 -3.65 -24.74
CA ASP A 611 -25.84 -2.78 -24.92
C ASP A 611 -25.79 -1.60 -23.94
N GLU A 612 -26.94 -1.12 -23.47
CA GLU A 612 -27.04 -0.10 -22.42
C GLU A 612 -26.72 -0.72 -21.06
N ALA A 613 -27.29 -1.90 -20.76
CA ALA A 613 -26.99 -2.63 -19.53
C ALA A 613 -25.50 -3.03 -19.45
N PHE A 614 -24.86 -3.41 -20.56
CA PHE A 614 -23.43 -3.71 -20.60
C PHE A 614 -22.55 -2.49 -20.26
N LYS A 615 -22.98 -1.27 -20.63
CA LYS A 615 -22.27 -0.03 -20.25
C LYS A 615 -22.32 0.19 -18.75
N VAL A 616 -23.44 -0.10 -18.10
CA VAL A 616 -23.56 -0.04 -16.63
C VAL A 616 -22.57 -1.03 -15.99
N LEU A 617 -22.54 -2.28 -16.47
CA LEU A 617 -21.62 -3.32 -15.97
C LEU A 617 -20.14 -2.99 -16.19
N SER A 618 -19.82 -2.19 -17.21
CA SER A 618 -18.46 -1.75 -17.51
C SER A 618 -17.98 -0.61 -16.59
N ASN A 619 -18.90 0.10 -15.92
CA ASN A 619 -18.62 1.29 -15.10
C ASN A 619 -18.83 1.05 -13.59
N VAL A 620 -18.62 -0.17 -13.11
CA VAL A 620 -18.88 -0.56 -11.70
C VAL A 620 -17.81 -0.09 -10.70
N SER A 621 -16.75 0.59 -11.15
CA SER A 621 -15.62 1.05 -10.32
C SER A 621 -16.03 2.06 -9.24
N ASP A 622 -17.12 2.79 -9.45
CA ASP A 622 -17.54 3.91 -8.59
C ASP A 622 -18.36 3.48 -7.37
N ILE A 623 -18.69 2.19 -7.25
CA ILE A 623 -19.45 1.64 -6.12
C ILE A 623 -18.79 1.97 -4.78
N ASP A 624 -19.62 2.31 -3.78
CA ASP A 624 -19.20 2.47 -2.38
C ASP A 624 -18.76 1.11 -1.80
N ILE A 625 -17.50 1.02 -1.39
CA ILE A 625 -16.92 -0.23 -0.91
C ILE A 625 -17.52 -0.71 0.41
N THR A 626 -17.97 0.20 1.27
CA THR A 626 -18.62 -0.21 2.53
C THR A 626 -19.96 -0.86 2.25
N LYS A 627 -20.75 -0.30 1.33
CA LYS A 627 -22.00 -0.89 0.85
C LYS A 627 -21.74 -2.24 0.19
N LEU A 628 -20.76 -2.32 -0.72
CA LEU A 628 -20.38 -3.55 -1.42
C LEU A 628 -20.05 -4.69 -0.45
N LEU A 629 -19.16 -4.43 0.53
CA LEU A 629 -18.75 -5.44 1.50
C LEU A 629 -19.90 -5.87 2.41
N THR A 630 -20.78 -4.95 2.80
CA THR A 630 -21.97 -5.27 3.62
C THR A 630 -22.92 -6.21 2.88
N TYR A 631 -23.18 -5.95 1.60
CA TYR A 631 -24.01 -6.82 0.77
C TYR A 631 -23.32 -8.18 0.54
N SER A 632 -21.99 -8.17 0.35
CA SER A 632 -21.21 -9.39 0.11
C SER A 632 -21.23 -10.32 1.31
N ASP A 633 -21.03 -9.80 2.52
CA ASP A 633 -21.18 -10.57 3.76
C ASP A 633 -22.60 -11.13 3.88
N ARG A 634 -23.62 -10.30 3.63
CA ARG A 634 -25.02 -10.73 3.71
C ARG A 634 -25.32 -11.88 2.75
N PHE A 635 -24.89 -11.81 1.49
CA PHE A 635 -25.10 -12.91 0.55
C PHE A 635 -24.30 -14.15 0.94
N ASN A 636 -23.03 -13.97 1.32
CA ASN A 636 -22.17 -15.07 1.73
C ASN A 636 -22.69 -15.82 2.97
N GLU A 637 -23.41 -15.15 3.86
CA GLU A 637 -24.03 -15.73 5.06
C GLU A 637 -25.42 -16.34 4.80
N ASN A 638 -26.26 -15.70 3.98
CA ASN A 638 -27.67 -16.10 3.81
C ASN A 638 -27.93 -17.09 2.68
N ILE A 639 -27.04 -17.17 1.68
CA ILE A 639 -27.12 -18.22 0.67
C ILE A 639 -26.58 -19.52 1.31
N PRO A 640 -27.28 -20.67 1.17
CA PRO A 640 -26.81 -21.95 1.68
C PRO A 640 -25.41 -22.28 1.16
N ALA A 641 -24.57 -22.83 2.03
CA ALA A 641 -23.14 -22.97 1.74
C ALA A 641 -22.90 -23.86 0.53
N THR A 642 -23.64 -24.96 0.42
CA THR A 642 -23.51 -25.94 -0.66
C THR A 642 -23.96 -25.41 -2.02
N CYS A 643 -24.74 -24.31 -2.08
CA CYS A 643 -25.06 -23.63 -3.34
C CYS A 643 -23.82 -23.00 -4.01
N TYR A 644 -22.75 -22.74 -3.24
CA TYR A 644 -21.47 -22.22 -3.77
C TYR A 644 -20.49 -23.32 -4.20
N TYR A 645 -20.87 -24.59 -4.03
CA TYR A 645 -19.99 -25.72 -4.31
C TYR A 645 -19.53 -25.72 -5.78
N ARG A 646 -18.22 -25.92 -5.97
CA ARG A 646 -17.56 -26.07 -7.27
C ARG A 646 -16.48 -27.13 -7.13
N LYS A 647 -16.33 -27.99 -8.14
CA LYS A 647 -15.40 -29.11 -8.14
C LYS A 647 -13.94 -28.66 -8.05
N HIS A 648 -13.59 -27.58 -8.74
CA HIS A 648 -12.20 -27.10 -8.81
C HIS A 648 -11.86 -26.07 -7.70
N ALA A 649 -12.77 -25.80 -6.76
CA ALA A 649 -12.54 -24.85 -5.67
C ALA A 649 -12.52 -25.55 -4.30
N GLU A 650 -11.89 -24.91 -3.31
CA GLU A 650 -12.00 -25.37 -1.92
C GLU A 650 -13.48 -25.41 -1.49
N PRO A 651 -13.91 -26.45 -0.74
CA PRO A 651 -15.28 -26.55 -0.28
C PRO A 651 -15.59 -25.40 0.70
N PRO A 652 -16.83 -24.88 0.72
CA PRO A 652 -17.25 -23.82 1.62
C PRO A 652 -16.99 -24.17 3.09
N HIS A 653 -16.46 -23.23 3.89
CA HIS A 653 -16.11 -23.47 5.29
C HIS A 653 -17.30 -23.89 6.16
N ARG A 654 -18.51 -23.43 5.80
CA ARG A 654 -19.76 -23.78 6.50
C ARG A 654 -20.28 -25.19 6.14
N ALA A 655 -19.72 -25.81 5.11
CA ALA A 655 -20.11 -27.15 4.63
C ALA A 655 -18.90 -27.92 4.04
N PRO A 656 -17.81 -28.13 4.80
CA PRO A 656 -16.53 -28.58 4.25
C PRO A 656 -16.55 -30.01 3.71
N ASN A 657 -17.49 -30.83 4.20
CA ASN A 657 -17.62 -32.25 3.86
C ASN A 657 -18.86 -32.55 3.01
N LEU A 658 -19.62 -31.52 2.62
CA LEU A 658 -20.84 -31.69 1.82
C LEU A 658 -20.52 -31.31 0.37
N THR A 659 -20.80 -32.24 -0.53
CA THR A 659 -20.53 -32.06 -1.96
C THR A 659 -21.80 -32.24 -2.75
N VAL A 660 -21.97 -31.43 -3.79
CA VAL A 660 -23.13 -31.49 -4.67
C VAL A 660 -22.67 -31.88 -6.06
N LYS A 661 -23.41 -32.77 -6.73
CA LYS A 661 -23.08 -33.19 -8.09
C LYS A 661 -24.10 -32.65 -9.08
N TYR A 662 -23.61 -32.14 -10.20
CA TYR A 662 -24.43 -31.77 -11.35
C TYR A 662 -24.28 -32.84 -12.43
N SER A 663 -25.39 -33.25 -13.03
CA SER A 663 -25.41 -34.04 -14.25
C SER A 663 -25.07 -33.17 -15.47
N GLU A 664 -24.85 -33.79 -16.63
CA GLU A 664 -24.68 -33.06 -17.90
C GLU A 664 -25.92 -32.25 -18.30
N ALA A 665 -27.12 -32.75 -18.00
CA ALA A 665 -28.37 -32.03 -18.27
C ALA A 665 -28.51 -30.81 -17.34
N GLU A 666 -28.26 -30.99 -16.05
CA GLU A 666 -28.31 -29.89 -15.07
C GLU A 666 -27.26 -28.81 -15.38
N ASP A 667 -26.05 -29.20 -15.82
CA ASP A 667 -25.00 -28.25 -16.20
C ASP A 667 -25.33 -27.36 -17.39
N ASN A 668 -26.17 -27.85 -18.30
CA ASN A 668 -26.58 -27.09 -19.47
C ASN A 668 -27.89 -26.31 -19.26
N GLU A 669 -28.84 -26.84 -18.49
CA GLU A 669 -30.22 -26.34 -18.47
C GLU A 669 -30.67 -25.76 -17.13
N LEU A 670 -30.06 -26.14 -16.01
CA LEU A 670 -30.53 -25.72 -14.68
C LEU A 670 -30.11 -24.29 -14.34
N LEU A 671 -31.11 -23.42 -14.15
CA LEU A 671 -30.91 -21.99 -13.89
C LEU A 671 -30.66 -21.62 -12.43
N VAL A 672 -30.87 -22.55 -11.51
CA VAL A 672 -30.77 -22.36 -10.06
C VAL A 672 -29.69 -23.24 -9.44
N PRO A 673 -29.19 -22.95 -8.22
CA PRO A 673 -28.20 -23.82 -7.59
C PRO A 673 -28.85 -25.11 -7.08
N LYS A 674 -28.03 -26.16 -6.96
CA LYS A 674 -28.35 -27.33 -6.16
C LYS A 674 -27.90 -27.15 -4.71
N ILE A 675 -28.66 -27.72 -3.78
CA ILE A 675 -28.38 -27.71 -2.34
C ILE A 675 -28.27 -29.14 -1.81
N HIS A 676 -27.31 -29.38 -0.92
CA HIS A 676 -27.19 -30.69 -0.26
C HIS A 676 -28.35 -30.90 0.74
N PRO A 677 -28.91 -32.11 0.86
CA PRO A 677 -29.97 -32.45 1.82
C PRO A 677 -29.71 -31.97 3.25
N ASP A 678 -28.52 -32.24 3.80
CA ASP A 678 -28.15 -31.81 5.16
C ASP A 678 -28.14 -30.29 5.31
N ASP A 679 -27.71 -29.54 4.29
CA ASP A 679 -27.67 -28.08 4.30
C ASP A 679 -29.11 -27.52 4.21
N PHE A 680 -29.93 -28.07 3.32
CA PHE A 680 -31.35 -27.73 3.20
C PHE A 680 -32.13 -28.01 4.49
N TYR A 681 -31.86 -29.15 5.14
CA TYR A 681 -32.55 -29.55 6.36
C TYR A 681 -32.37 -28.55 7.51
N GLN A 682 -31.24 -27.85 7.58
CA GLN A 682 -31.03 -26.80 8.58
C GLN A 682 -32.04 -25.66 8.46
N TYR A 683 -32.43 -25.30 7.24
CA TYR A 683 -33.46 -24.30 6.98
C TYR A 683 -34.86 -24.90 7.17
N PHE A 684 -35.08 -26.12 6.70
CA PHE A 684 -36.36 -26.81 6.82
C PHE A 684 -36.76 -26.99 8.30
N GLY A 685 -35.85 -27.46 9.14
CA GLY A 685 -36.09 -27.67 10.58
C GLY A 685 -36.32 -26.38 11.38
N ARG A 686 -35.87 -25.23 10.87
CA ARG A 686 -36.12 -23.89 11.47
C ARG A 686 -37.39 -23.21 10.95
N ASN A 687 -38.13 -23.87 10.05
CA ASN A 687 -39.27 -23.29 9.33
C ASN A 687 -38.91 -22.13 8.37
N ASP A 688 -37.63 -22.07 7.96
CA ASP A 688 -37.08 -21.10 7.00
C ASP A 688 -37.07 -21.65 5.55
N ALA A 689 -37.60 -22.85 5.33
CA ALA A 689 -37.69 -23.47 4.01
C ALA A 689 -39.02 -24.18 3.75
N ILE A 690 -39.31 -24.33 2.45
CA ILE A 690 -40.43 -25.07 1.89
C ILE A 690 -39.86 -26.10 0.93
N LEU A 691 -40.38 -27.33 1.02
CA LEU A 691 -40.03 -28.40 0.09
C LEU A 691 -41.15 -28.57 -0.93
N VAL A 692 -40.81 -28.45 -2.20
CA VAL A 692 -41.69 -28.72 -3.33
C VAL A 692 -41.41 -30.14 -3.81
N VAL A 693 -42.38 -31.03 -3.69
CA VAL A 693 -42.28 -32.43 -4.12
C VAL A 693 -43.05 -32.60 -5.42
N CYS A 694 -42.34 -32.93 -6.50
CA CYS A 694 -42.93 -33.25 -7.79
C CYS A 694 -43.46 -34.70 -7.76
N ASN A 695 -44.70 -34.92 -8.21
CA ASN A 695 -45.32 -36.25 -8.30
C ASN A 695 -45.41 -37.03 -6.96
N GLY A 696 -45.65 -36.34 -5.83
CA GLY A 696 -45.87 -36.97 -4.53
C GLY A 696 -46.94 -36.26 -3.71
N GLU A 697 -47.58 -36.96 -2.78
CA GLU A 697 -48.58 -36.38 -1.85
C GLU A 697 -47.97 -36.21 -0.46
N SER A 698 -48.20 -35.06 0.16
CA SER A 698 -47.84 -34.82 1.56
C SER A 698 -48.85 -33.91 2.25
N THR A 699 -49.08 -34.18 3.53
CA THR A 699 -49.91 -33.36 4.42
C THR A 699 -49.09 -32.38 5.27
N HIS A 700 -47.76 -32.41 5.16
CA HIS A 700 -46.88 -31.56 5.96
C HIS A 700 -47.02 -30.08 5.53
N PRO A 701 -47.16 -29.12 6.47
CA PRO A 701 -47.45 -27.73 6.14
C PRO A 701 -46.34 -27.04 5.32
N GLN A 702 -45.08 -27.42 5.53
CA GLN A 702 -43.93 -26.93 4.76
C GLN A 702 -43.69 -27.67 3.43
N ILE A 703 -44.50 -28.69 3.11
CA ILE A 703 -44.39 -29.40 1.84
C ILE A 703 -45.49 -28.91 0.88
N VAL A 704 -45.13 -28.75 -0.39
CA VAL A 704 -46.05 -28.40 -1.47
C VAL A 704 -45.92 -29.48 -2.54
N SER A 705 -47.01 -30.18 -2.80
CA SER A 705 -47.10 -31.18 -3.85
C SER A 705 -47.47 -30.55 -5.18
N ILE A 706 -46.74 -30.86 -6.25
CA ILE A 706 -47.11 -30.47 -7.62
C ILE A 706 -48.16 -31.47 -8.16
N PRO A 707 -49.31 -31.02 -8.68
CA PRO A 707 -50.26 -31.90 -9.33
C PRO A 707 -49.65 -32.54 -10.59
N LEU A 708 -50.03 -33.79 -10.89
CA LEU A 708 -49.59 -34.57 -12.06
C LEU A 708 -49.77 -33.85 -13.42
N ASN A 709 -50.66 -32.86 -13.50
CA ASN A 709 -50.94 -32.09 -14.72
C ASN A 709 -50.01 -30.87 -14.94
N GLY A 710 -48.94 -30.75 -14.14
CA GLY A 710 -47.88 -29.75 -14.36
C GLY A 710 -48.13 -28.40 -13.69
N PHE A 711 -47.16 -27.50 -13.89
CA PHE A 711 -47.13 -26.13 -13.39
C PHE A 711 -48.38 -25.35 -13.83
N ASN A 712 -49.08 -24.72 -12.89
CA ASN A 712 -50.24 -23.89 -13.17
C ASN A 712 -50.22 -22.62 -12.28
N GLU A 713 -50.98 -21.59 -12.67
CA GLU A 713 -51.06 -20.32 -11.90
C GLU A 713 -51.47 -20.53 -10.44
N SER A 714 -52.25 -21.58 -10.15
CA SER A 714 -52.62 -21.93 -8.77
C SER A 714 -51.41 -22.40 -7.95
N PHE A 715 -50.52 -23.20 -8.54
CA PHE A 715 -49.29 -23.68 -7.91
C PHE A 715 -48.31 -22.53 -7.70
N GLU A 716 -48.12 -21.68 -8.71
CA GLU A 716 -47.28 -20.48 -8.59
C GLU A 716 -47.76 -19.60 -7.43
N ASN A 717 -49.07 -19.31 -7.36
CA ASN A 717 -49.64 -18.53 -6.27
C ASN A 717 -49.48 -19.18 -4.90
N ILE A 718 -49.54 -20.52 -4.81
CA ILE A 718 -49.29 -21.25 -3.56
C ILE A 718 -47.83 -21.10 -3.13
N VAL A 719 -46.89 -21.28 -4.07
CA VAL A 719 -45.46 -21.14 -3.78
C VAL A 719 -45.14 -19.70 -3.39
N ARG A 720 -45.60 -18.72 -4.18
CA ARG A 720 -45.43 -17.28 -3.93
C ARG A 720 -46.01 -16.86 -2.57
N LYS A 721 -47.21 -17.33 -2.22
CA LYS A 721 -47.83 -17.06 -0.92
C LYS A 721 -47.05 -17.69 0.24
N LYS A 722 -46.52 -18.90 0.07
CA LYS A 722 -45.68 -19.53 1.10
C LYS A 722 -44.29 -18.88 1.19
N GLN A 723 -43.82 -18.24 0.12
CA GLN A 723 -42.54 -17.51 0.04
C GLN A 723 -42.58 -16.14 0.74
N GLU A 724 -43.75 -15.65 1.18
CA GLU A 724 -43.94 -14.31 1.79
C GLU A 724 -42.98 -13.99 2.96
N ASP A 725 -42.40 -15.01 3.61
CA ASP A 725 -41.39 -14.87 4.67
C ASP A 725 -39.92 -15.03 4.20
N ASN A 726 -39.61 -14.77 2.93
CA ASN A 726 -38.27 -15.00 2.34
C ASN A 726 -37.77 -16.45 2.50
N LYS A 727 -38.64 -17.46 2.47
CA LYS A 727 -38.21 -18.86 2.69
C LYS A 727 -37.39 -19.43 1.54
N VAL A 728 -36.50 -20.37 1.83
CA VAL A 728 -35.78 -21.16 0.82
C VAL A 728 -36.73 -22.17 0.19
N ILE A 729 -36.78 -22.24 -1.13
CA ILE A 729 -37.63 -23.20 -1.85
C ILE A 729 -36.74 -24.31 -2.40
N GLY A 730 -36.87 -25.51 -1.84
CA GLY A 730 -36.17 -26.70 -2.32
C GLY A 730 -37.08 -27.55 -3.19
N ILE A 731 -36.66 -27.88 -4.40
CA ILE A 731 -37.43 -28.72 -5.33
C ILE A 731 -36.82 -30.12 -5.34
N ILE A 732 -37.69 -31.13 -5.27
CA ILE A 732 -37.29 -32.52 -5.37
C ILE A 732 -38.26 -33.33 -6.23
N SER A 733 -37.69 -34.19 -7.07
CA SER A 733 -38.40 -35.10 -7.95
C SER A 733 -37.58 -36.37 -8.16
N ASN A 734 -38.25 -37.49 -8.40
CA ASN A 734 -37.61 -38.70 -8.92
C ASN A 734 -37.26 -38.59 -10.42
N ASP A 735 -37.87 -37.62 -11.11
CA ASP A 735 -37.58 -37.25 -12.49
C ASP A 735 -36.79 -35.94 -12.51
N GLU A 736 -35.53 -36.03 -12.90
CA GLU A 736 -34.58 -34.93 -12.99
C GLU A 736 -35.06 -33.82 -13.95
N GLN A 737 -35.62 -34.20 -15.09
CA GLN A 737 -36.11 -33.24 -16.10
C GLN A 737 -37.28 -32.43 -15.55
N LEU A 738 -38.13 -33.05 -14.75
CA LEU A 738 -39.22 -32.37 -14.07
C LEU A 738 -38.72 -31.38 -13.00
N SER A 739 -37.65 -31.70 -12.27
CA SER A 739 -37.00 -30.77 -11.33
C SER A 739 -36.44 -29.55 -12.05
N ILE A 740 -35.69 -29.76 -13.14
CA ILE A 740 -35.10 -28.69 -13.96
C ILE A 740 -36.21 -27.77 -14.48
N LYS A 741 -37.22 -28.36 -15.12
CA LYS A 741 -38.36 -27.61 -15.68
C LYS A 741 -39.07 -26.77 -14.62
N THR A 742 -39.42 -27.38 -13.48
CA THR A 742 -40.13 -26.69 -12.40
C THR A 742 -39.29 -25.54 -11.83
N ALA A 743 -37.99 -25.76 -11.61
CA ALA A 743 -37.10 -24.75 -11.06
C ALA A 743 -36.95 -23.54 -11.99
N ASN A 744 -36.82 -23.81 -13.28
CA ASN A 744 -36.71 -22.79 -14.31
C ASN A 744 -38.02 -21.98 -14.44
N GLU A 745 -39.18 -22.64 -14.44
CA GLU A 745 -40.49 -21.98 -14.49
C GLU A 745 -40.72 -21.06 -13.27
N LEU A 746 -40.36 -21.49 -12.05
CA LEU A 746 -40.43 -20.63 -10.86
C LEU A 746 -39.50 -19.42 -10.99
N THR A 747 -38.29 -19.62 -11.50
CA THR A 747 -37.34 -18.52 -11.72
C THR A 747 -37.90 -17.50 -12.71
N ASP A 748 -38.55 -17.96 -13.79
CA ASP A 748 -39.18 -17.10 -14.80
C ASP A 748 -40.37 -16.32 -14.25
N CYS A 749 -41.05 -16.87 -13.24
CA CYS A 749 -42.08 -16.17 -12.46
C CYS A 749 -41.51 -15.14 -11.46
N SER A 750 -40.20 -14.89 -11.49
CA SER A 750 -39.49 -13.99 -10.57
C SER A 750 -39.62 -14.41 -9.10
N ILE A 751 -39.50 -15.72 -8.83
CA ILE A 751 -39.46 -16.29 -7.48
C ILE A 751 -37.99 -16.51 -7.09
N ASP A 752 -37.55 -15.80 -6.05
CA ASP A 752 -36.18 -15.90 -5.51
C ASP A 752 -35.95 -17.12 -4.61
N ARG A 753 -34.70 -17.38 -4.24
CA ARG A 753 -34.27 -18.43 -3.28
C ARG A 753 -34.72 -19.85 -3.66
N VAL A 754 -34.92 -20.11 -4.94
CA VAL A 754 -35.23 -21.43 -5.49
C VAL A 754 -33.96 -22.25 -5.67
N CYS A 755 -33.98 -23.51 -5.26
CA CYS A 755 -32.88 -24.46 -5.43
C CYS A 755 -33.41 -25.87 -5.64
N VAL A 756 -32.60 -26.73 -6.26
CA VAL A 756 -32.91 -28.16 -6.40
C VAL A 756 -32.19 -28.94 -5.29
N VAL A 757 -32.92 -29.77 -4.54
CA VAL A 757 -32.33 -30.61 -3.49
C VAL A 757 -31.63 -31.79 -4.16
N ASP A 758 -30.37 -32.05 -3.80
CA ASP A 758 -29.60 -33.13 -4.41
C ASP A 758 -30.26 -34.50 -4.18
N SER A 759 -30.14 -35.36 -5.20
CA SER A 759 -30.64 -36.74 -5.28
C SER A 759 -30.19 -37.66 -4.14
N SER A 760 -29.13 -37.29 -3.41
CA SER A 760 -28.73 -37.96 -2.15
C SER A 760 -29.78 -37.85 -1.04
N TRP A 761 -30.87 -37.10 -1.27
CA TRP A 761 -32.04 -37.02 -0.40
C TRP A 761 -32.65 -38.38 -0.06
N LEU A 762 -32.65 -39.34 -0.99
CA LEU A 762 -33.25 -40.67 -0.75
C LEU A 762 -32.55 -41.42 0.38
N SER A 763 -31.22 -41.29 0.49
CA SER A 763 -30.47 -41.84 1.64
C SER A 763 -30.64 -41.00 2.92
N PHE A 764 -31.00 -39.72 2.78
CA PHE A 764 -31.24 -38.81 3.90
C PHE A 764 -32.57 -39.10 4.61
N GLN A 765 -33.65 -39.39 3.88
CA GLN A 765 -34.96 -39.77 4.46
C GLN A 765 -34.85 -40.94 5.45
N TRP A 766 -34.06 -41.95 5.11
CA TRP A 766 -33.82 -43.12 5.97
C TRP A 766 -33.07 -42.79 7.27
N ASN A 767 -32.20 -41.78 7.27
CA ASN A 767 -31.40 -41.44 8.44
C ASN A 767 -32.12 -40.48 9.41
N HIS A 768 -33.09 -39.71 8.92
CA HIS A 768 -33.76 -38.66 9.69
C HIS A 768 -35.26 -38.89 9.96
N ASN A 769 -35.83 -40.04 9.58
CA ASN A 769 -37.23 -40.40 9.78
C ASN A 769 -38.22 -39.30 9.33
N LEU A 770 -37.96 -38.69 8.17
CA LEU A 770 -38.79 -37.67 7.55
C LEU A 770 -39.84 -38.25 6.60
#